data_AF-A0A2T1NEJ3-F1
#
_entry.id   AF-A0A2T1NEJ3-F1
#
_cell.length_a   1.000
_cell.length_b   1.000
_cell.length_c   1.000
_cell.angle_alpha   90.00
_cell.angle_beta   90.00
_cell.angle_gamma   90.00
#
_symmetry.space_group_name_H-M   'P 1'
#
loop_
_entity.id
_entity.type
_entity.pdbx_description
1 polymer ?
#
loop_
_entity_poly.entity_id
_entity_poly.type
_entity_poly.pdbx_seq_one_letter_code
_entity_poly.pdbx_strand_id
1 'polypeptide(L)'
;MLNSISKYNSLNGAINREDLIELCEQLKTDEQFFYSNKIKSLLEKNPDAKKFEIETINKAFEIPSKDVLSGLAKADKEDEDFGLAKAVSPSEIYDMITKRMLNLIKEASGTGYKKKWKAKAYGTGYLIPFNFDSKKRYRGVNVFLLSTFEPLPNPFFLTFKQIEKHNGKLKKGSKGSPVVYFTVLYKIQLADRNIDFGTYNAKKASEFAKKNNINPMLIQELPILKYYNVFNGSDIENIDFDLDNFKIGYIEEELPTSKNNKVLEIPEAIIENYPKPAPSYSFGGDKASFSPMRDLIKMPHLVDFETPQDYYRTFLHELSHSTGLASRLDRDFTGRFGSKKYAFEELIAEWGAVFLSAEAGIIFHNNKNHAEYIKNWNSVLTHIKDDNKFVMRACTQAQKLTDFILQYDENGNPKYLESLKASAKEKKEPEPVKKATIKASKKIASKLKQKKTKVDENGQYGLFGANKQLNFSTEDFKKMTVSELREFLKTYYETHLKGKKIPASNFLKNIEFVSKAKGKLLKPIYSEKVVVVKKIEELIKSSTYNNFGNPKPTDKKDVLGYLNFKSKVVIDNKQRHVRISIVLYKNRETHFKTYEIGKTKKESDKSPDALVISKTSDGGKISLSKNKNTKKSNSVPKNNLKKGLNGSLSNRSNNQQRQFFELLPEHKDLQDFLGKVEIQEHESAVMTLSAPAGSGKTTAVFKMMNAFSESGYKTLFASLEEHPESYLFEKKADQFLSDKAKELIYAPNYSRENINDFLKDIENADVIFVDSMKKLWQYLKGFDLDNDLRKKFKGKLFVIIFQLTSSGKMRGGSDAEFDGDIITFIEKENDFTENYLYHDKNRYATTPIHETKLNVASFSLIDENSNAIPLKEINYEIV
;
A
#
# COMPACT_ATOMS: atom_id res chain seq x y z
N MET A 1 -23.35 30.67 -2.58
CA MET A 1 -22.90 32.02 -2.99
C MET A 1 -22.75 32.06 -4.50
N LEU A 2 -22.81 33.24 -5.12
CA LEU A 2 -22.45 33.43 -6.52
C LEU A 2 -20.92 33.31 -6.69
N ASN A 3 -20.48 32.60 -7.73
CA ASN A 3 -19.09 32.55 -8.18
C ASN A 3 -18.59 33.96 -8.52
N SER A 4 -17.31 34.29 -8.28
CA SER A 4 -16.76 35.63 -8.54
C SER A 4 -16.91 36.11 -9.99
N ILE A 5 -16.89 35.21 -10.98
CA ILE A 5 -17.21 35.54 -12.39
C ILE A 5 -18.65 36.02 -12.54
N SER A 6 -19.58 35.46 -11.78
CA SER A 6 -20.96 35.95 -11.76
C SER A 6 -21.09 37.28 -11.04
N LYS A 7 -20.36 37.52 -9.94
CA LYS A 7 -20.28 38.84 -9.30
C LYS A 7 -19.71 39.90 -10.27
N TYR A 8 -18.63 39.58 -10.99
CA TYR A 8 -18.04 40.44 -12.02
C TYR A 8 -19.06 40.76 -13.13
N ASN A 9 -19.82 39.76 -13.59
CA ASN A 9 -20.89 39.94 -14.58
C ASN A 9 -22.12 40.71 -14.07
N SER A 10 -22.19 40.99 -12.77
CA SER A 10 -23.23 41.84 -12.15
C SER A 10 -22.73 43.25 -11.82
N LEU A 11 -21.49 43.62 -12.19
CA LEU A 11 -21.01 45.00 -12.10
C LEU A 11 -21.71 45.87 -13.15
N ASN A 12 -22.76 46.59 -12.75
CA ASN A 12 -23.45 47.53 -13.61
C ASN A 12 -24.03 48.70 -12.80
N GLY A 13 -23.82 49.94 -13.27
CA GLY A 13 -24.15 51.16 -12.54
C GLY A 13 -23.09 51.56 -11.49
N ALA A 14 -23.51 52.32 -10.48
CA ALA A 14 -22.66 52.84 -9.41
C ALA A 14 -22.23 51.78 -8.39
N ILE A 15 -20.95 51.40 -8.37
CA ILE A 15 -20.33 50.44 -7.44
C ILE A 15 -19.37 51.16 -6.48
N ASN A 16 -19.27 50.74 -5.21
CA ASN A 16 -18.33 51.36 -4.26
C ASN A 16 -16.90 50.80 -4.41
N ARG A 17 -15.90 51.58 -3.98
CA ARG A 17 -14.49 51.14 -3.98
C ARG A 17 -14.27 49.86 -3.17
N GLU A 18 -14.97 49.72 -2.05
CA GLU A 18 -14.86 48.58 -1.13
C GLU A 18 -15.40 47.29 -1.76
N ASP A 19 -16.56 47.33 -2.43
CA ASP A 19 -17.13 46.20 -3.18
C ASP A 19 -16.15 45.68 -4.25
N LEU A 20 -15.48 46.61 -4.95
CA LEU A 20 -14.48 46.28 -5.95
C LEU A 20 -13.21 45.68 -5.34
N ILE A 21 -12.81 46.10 -4.14
CA ILE A 21 -11.68 45.50 -3.42
C ILE A 21 -12.03 44.08 -2.97
N GLU A 22 -13.20 43.84 -2.37
CA GLU A 22 -13.66 42.49 -2.00
C GLU A 22 -13.69 41.57 -3.23
N LEU A 23 -14.31 42.03 -4.32
CA LEU A 23 -14.39 41.27 -5.57
C LEU A 23 -13.00 41.04 -6.19
N CYS A 24 -12.08 42.00 -6.09
CA CYS A 24 -10.70 41.86 -6.57
C CYS A 24 -9.97 40.72 -5.84
N GLU A 25 -10.10 40.62 -4.51
CA GLU A 25 -9.53 39.52 -3.72
C GLU A 25 -10.26 38.19 -3.91
N GLN A 26 -11.60 38.18 -4.05
CA GLN A 26 -12.33 36.95 -4.38
C GLN A 26 -11.91 36.42 -5.76
N LEU A 27 -11.72 37.30 -6.76
CA LEU A 27 -11.22 36.89 -8.08
C LEU A 27 -9.79 36.34 -8.03
N LYS A 28 -8.92 36.73 -7.08
CA LYS A 28 -7.62 36.05 -6.88
C LYS A 28 -7.81 34.68 -6.24
N THR A 29 -8.71 34.58 -5.27
CA THR A 29 -9.02 33.35 -4.53
C THR A 29 -9.63 32.28 -5.45
N ASP A 30 -10.48 32.68 -6.39
CA ASP A 30 -11.06 31.83 -7.44
C ASP A 30 -10.12 31.66 -8.67
N GLU A 31 -8.88 32.16 -8.57
CA GLU A 31 -7.80 32.14 -9.59
C GLU A 31 -8.10 32.86 -10.91
N GLN A 32 -9.10 33.74 -10.91
CA GLN A 32 -9.53 34.56 -12.04
C GLN A 32 -8.67 35.83 -12.20
N PHE A 33 -7.34 35.63 -12.17
CA PHE A 33 -6.32 36.69 -12.13
C PHE A 33 -6.46 37.74 -13.23
N PHE A 34 -6.94 37.38 -14.43
CA PHE A 34 -7.19 38.31 -15.52
C PHE A 34 -8.21 39.40 -15.15
N TYR A 35 -9.33 38.99 -14.54
CA TYR A 35 -10.40 39.91 -14.12
C TYR A 35 -10.02 40.65 -12.83
N SER A 36 -9.33 39.99 -11.89
CA SER A 36 -8.74 40.65 -10.72
C SER A 36 -7.77 41.77 -11.13
N ASN A 37 -6.86 41.51 -12.08
CA ASN A 37 -5.92 42.52 -12.58
C ASN A 37 -6.62 43.68 -13.32
N LYS A 38 -7.77 43.45 -13.96
CA LYS A 38 -8.59 44.54 -14.52
C LYS A 38 -9.15 45.45 -13.42
N ILE A 39 -9.77 44.88 -12.37
CA ILE A 39 -10.29 45.68 -11.25
C ILE A 39 -9.14 46.39 -10.52
N LYS A 40 -8.02 45.70 -10.28
CA LYS A 40 -6.81 46.29 -9.70
C LYS A 40 -6.34 47.50 -10.52
N SER A 41 -6.19 47.37 -11.84
CA SER A 41 -5.77 48.49 -12.69
C SER A 41 -6.78 49.65 -12.72
N LEU A 42 -8.09 49.38 -12.60
CA LEU A 42 -9.12 50.40 -12.45
C LEU A 42 -8.96 51.17 -11.13
N LEU A 43 -8.71 50.46 -10.02
CA LEU A 43 -8.48 51.03 -8.69
C LEU A 43 -7.16 51.82 -8.58
N GLU A 44 -6.11 51.36 -9.26
CA GLU A 44 -4.79 52.01 -9.31
C GLU A 44 -4.80 53.29 -10.17
N LYS A 45 -5.52 53.30 -11.29
CA LYS A 45 -5.68 54.50 -12.15
C LYS A 45 -6.55 55.59 -11.51
N ASN A 46 -7.35 55.25 -10.50
CA ASN A 46 -8.29 56.15 -9.84
C ASN A 46 -8.13 56.04 -8.32
N PRO A 47 -7.01 56.52 -7.73
CA PRO A 47 -6.69 56.30 -6.32
C PRO A 47 -7.74 56.89 -5.37
N ASP A 48 -8.22 58.11 -5.64
CA ASP A 48 -9.13 58.84 -4.75
C ASP A 48 -10.62 58.53 -4.98
N ALA A 49 -10.95 57.75 -6.02
CA ALA A 49 -12.33 57.44 -6.37
C ALA A 49 -12.99 56.50 -5.35
N LYS A 50 -14.04 56.99 -4.68
CA LYS A 50 -14.84 56.24 -3.70
C LYS A 50 -15.97 55.41 -4.33
N LYS A 51 -16.43 55.82 -5.52
CA LYS A 51 -17.44 55.12 -6.34
C LYS A 51 -17.01 55.12 -7.79
N PHE A 52 -17.52 54.13 -8.54
CA PHE A 52 -17.24 53.90 -9.95
C PHE A 52 -18.55 53.64 -10.68
N GLU A 53 -18.82 54.37 -11.76
CA GLU A 53 -19.88 54.00 -12.70
C GLU A 53 -19.30 52.95 -13.66
N ILE A 54 -19.90 51.75 -13.70
CA ILE A 54 -19.38 50.62 -14.49
C ILE A 54 -20.48 50.10 -15.42
N GLU A 55 -20.13 49.85 -16.67
CA GLU A 55 -20.97 49.13 -17.63
C GLU A 55 -20.27 47.85 -18.09
N THR A 56 -20.88 46.68 -17.84
CA THR A 56 -20.31 45.40 -18.26
C THR A 56 -20.77 45.02 -19.67
N ILE A 57 -20.16 45.66 -20.67
CA ILE A 57 -20.40 45.44 -22.12
C ILE A 57 -20.21 43.97 -22.52
N ASN A 58 -19.23 43.29 -21.93
CA ASN A 58 -18.81 41.93 -22.30
C ASN A 58 -18.82 41.02 -21.07
N LYS A 59 -19.60 39.93 -21.11
CA LYS A 59 -19.63 38.94 -20.01
C LYS A 59 -18.30 38.20 -19.89
N ALA A 60 -17.74 38.25 -18.69
CA ALA A 60 -16.65 37.40 -18.25
C ALA A 60 -17.06 35.91 -18.26
N PHE A 61 -16.08 35.06 -18.51
CA PHE A 61 -16.19 33.60 -18.44
C PHE A 61 -15.08 33.08 -17.53
N GLU A 62 -15.25 31.89 -16.95
CA GLU A 62 -14.19 31.31 -16.11
C GLU A 62 -12.96 30.96 -16.96
N ILE A 63 -11.79 31.43 -16.53
CA ILE A 63 -10.50 31.12 -17.16
C ILE A 63 -9.86 29.95 -16.39
N PRO A 64 -9.54 28.82 -17.05
CA PRO A 64 -8.81 27.71 -16.45
C PRO A 64 -7.38 28.09 -16.07
N SER A 65 -6.95 27.71 -14.89
CA SER A 65 -5.59 27.95 -14.40
C SER A 65 -4.56 26.96 -14.98
N LYS A 66 -3.29 27.39 -15.09
CA LYS A 66 -2.25 26.68 -15.88
C LYS A 66 -1.91 25.29 -15.34
N ASP A 67 -2.07 25.08 -14.05
CA ASP A 67 -1.92 23.78 -13.37
C ASP A 67 -2.94 22.73 -13.82
N VAL A 68 -4.12 23.16 -14.27
CA VAL A 68 -5.17 22.29 -14.81
C VAL A 68 -4.87 21.87 -16.26
N LEU A 69 -4.27 22.77 -17.05
CA LEU A 69 -4.07 22.59 -18.49
C LEU A 69 -2.93 21.63 -18.88
N SER A 70 -1.91 21.48 -18.02
CA SER A 70 -0.68 20.73 -18.33
C SER A 70 -0.89 19.23 -18.64
N GLY A 71 -2.05 18.65 -18.33
CA GLY A 71 -2.39 17.25 -18.62
C GLY A 71 -3.21 17.06 -19.91
N LEU A 72 -3.60 18.15 -20.58
CA LEU A 72 -4.53 18.16 -21.70
C LEU A 72 -3.83 18.38 -23.04
N ALA A 73 -4.51 17.99 -24.12
CA ALA A 73 -4.17 18.45 -25.46
C ALA A 73 -4.66 19.91 -25.66
N LYS A 74 -3.83 20.73 -26.30
CA LYS A 74 -4.27 21.95 -26.99
C LYS A 74 -4.93 21.54 -28.30
N ALA A 75 -6.06 22.17 -28.66
CA ALA A 75 -6.64 22.05 -29.99
C ALA A 75 -5.95 23.05 -30.93
N ASP A 76 -5.12 22.54 -31.84
CA ASP A 76 -4.24 23.34 -32.70
C ASP A 76 -4.91 23.83 -34.01
N LYS A 77 -6.16 23.43 -34.28
CA LYS A 77 -6.81 23.63 -35.59
C LYS A 77 -7.59 24.94 -35.72
N GLU A 78 -7.67 25.36 -36.98
CA GLU A 78 -8.07 26.70 -37.42
C GLU A 78 -9.59 26.84 -37.67
N ASP A 79 -10.33 25.74 -37.50
CA ASP A 79 -11.74 25.60 -37.84
C ASP A 79 -12.66 26.13 -36.72
N GLU A 80 -13.62 26.97 -37.08
CA GLU A 80 -14.61 27.54 -36.14
C GLU A 80 -15.77 26.57 -35.82
N ASP A 81 -15.89 25.47 -36.57
CA ASP A 81 -16.96 24.45 -36.46
C ASP A 81 -16.71 23.38 -35.39
N PHE A 82 -16.70 23.83 -34.13
CA PHE A 82 -16.71 23.00 -32.92
C PHE A 82 -18.10 22.37 -32.70
N GLY A 83 -18.34 21.22 -33.33
CA GLY A 83 -19.69 20.71 -33.57
C GLY A 83 -20.51 20.19 -32.38
N LEU A 84 -21.84 20.27 -32.56
CA LEU A 84 -22.95 19.58 -31.87
C LEU A 84 -23.12 19.70 -30.35
N ALA A 85 -22.14 20.16 -29.58
CA ALA A 85 -22.29 20.40 -28.15
C ALA A 85 -22.70 21.86 -27.85
N LYS A 86 -23.62 22.05 -26.89
CA LYS A 86 -23.92 23.36 -26.29
C LYS A 86 -22.63 23.95 -25.69
N ALA A 87 -22.51 25.28 -25.63
CA ALA A 87 -21.46 25.90 -24.84
C ALA A 87 -21.62 25.53 -23.36
N VAL A 88 -20.58 24.92 -22.79
CA VAL A 88 -20.51 24.42 -21.40
C VAL A 88 -19.34 25.10 -20.71
N SER A 89 -19.55 25.55 -19.47
CA SER A 89 -18.53 26.26 -18.68
C SER A 89 -17.43 25.33 -18.14
N PRO A 90 -16.23 25.84 -17.82
CA PRO A 90 -15.21 25.06 -17.14
C PRO A 90 -15.69 24.44 -15.83
N SER A 91 -16.45 25.17 -14.99
CA SER A 91 -17.09 24.62 -13.79
C SER A 91 -17.99 23.41 -14.06
N GLU A 92 -18.78 23.40 -15.14
CA GLU A 92 -19.59 22.22 -15.51
C GLU A 92 -18.73 21.02 -15.94
N ILE A 93 -17.55 21.26 -16.56
CA ILE A 93 -16.58 20.23 -16.91
C ILE A 93 -15.88 19.68 -15.65
N TYR A 94 -15.48 20.54 -14.71
CA TYR A 94 -14.94 20.15 -13.40
C TYR A 94 -15.96 19.33 -12.61
N ASP A 95 -17.22 19.77 -12.59
CA ASP A 95 -18.35 19.06 -12.01
C ASP A 95 -18.57 17.68 -12.65
N MET A 96 -18.49 17.56 -13.97
CA MET A 96 -18.64 16.28 -14.68
C MET A 96 -17.55 15.27 -14.24
N ILE A 97 -16.30 15.72 -14.18
CA ILE A 97 -15.16 14.90 -13.71
C ILE A 97 -15.37 14.48 -12.25
N THR A 98 -15.72 15.45 -11.40
CA THR A 98 -15.97 15.25 -9.96
C THR A 98 -17.17 14.33 -9.70
N LYS A 99 -18.26 14.45 -10.47
CA LYS A 99 -19.44 13.56 -10.38
C LYS A 99 -19.12 12.13 -10.82
N ARG A 100 -18.32 11.93 -11.88
CA ARG A 100 -17.81 10.58 -12.25
C ARG A 100 -17.02 9.97 -11.09
N MET A 101 -16.11 10.75 -10.48
CA MET A 101 -15.29 10.31 -9.35
C MET A 101 -16.14 9.92 -8.14
N LEU A 102 -17.09 10.77 -7.74
CA LEU A 102 -17.99 10.52 -6.62
C LEU A 102 -18.91 9.30 -6.85
N ASN A 103 -19.33 9.04 -8.10
CA ASN A 103 -20.15 7.87 -8.43
C ASN A 103 -19.36 6.56 -8.32
N LEU A 104 -18.15 6.51 -8.89
CA LEU A 104 -17.27 5.34 -8.80
C LEU A 104 -16.94 4.97 -7.34
N ILE A 105 -16.78 5.98 -6.47
CA ILE A 105 -16.55 5.77 -5.04
C ILE A 105 -17.79 5.18 -4.36
N LYS A 106 -19.00 5.66 -4.68
CA LYS A 106 -20.27 5.10 -4.17
C LYS A 106 -20.54 3.68 -4.67
N GLU A 107 -20.30 3.41 -5.95
CA GLU A 107 -20.49 2.09 -6.56
C GLU A 107 -19.57 1.05 -5.89
N ALA A 108 -18.33 1.44 -5.61
CA ALA A 108 -17.35 0.60 -4.91
C ALA A 108 -17.48 0.60 -3.37
N SER A 109 -18.38 1.40 -2.78
CA SER A 109 -18.72 1.33 -1.35
C SER A 109 -19.95 0.46 -1.04
N GLY A 110 -20.45 -0.31 -2.02
CA GLY A 110 -21.52 -1.29 -1.80
C GLY A 110 -21.09 -2.42 -0.85
N THR A 111 -22.02 -2.94 -0.04
CA THR A 111 -21.81 -3.89 1.07
C THR A 111 -21.30 -5.30 0.70
N GLY A 112 -20.80 -5.49 -0.52
CA GLY A 112 -20.43 -6.78 -1.10
C GLY A 112 -19.07 -7.35 -0.69
N TYR A 113 -18.73 -7.39 0.61
CA TYR A 113 -17.47 -8.00 1.09
C TYR A 113 -17.45 -9.53 0.89
N LYS A 114 -17.14 -9.97 -0.34
CA LYS A 114 -17.06 -11.39 -0.70
C LYS A 114 -15.69 -11.98 -0.32
N LYS A 115 -15.56 -12.27 0.97
CA LYS A 115 -14.48 -13.02 1.65
C LYS A 115 -14.17 -14.35 0.92
N LYS A 116 -13.24 -14.32 -0.05
CA LYS A 116 -12.61 -15.47 -0.75
C LYS A 116 -11.53 -15.00 -1.74
N TRP A 117 -10.26 -15.04 -1.35
CA TRP A 117 -9.12 -14.87 -2.28
C TRP A 117 -8.96 -16.09 -3.19
N LYS A 118 -9.81 -16.15 -4.22
CA LYS A 118 -9.38 -16.62 -5.53
C LYS A 118 -9.17 -15.39 -6.40
N ALA A 119 -8.06 -15.36 -7.15
CA ALA A 119 -8.05 -14.64 -8.40
C ALA A 119 -9.13 -15.27 -9.31
N LYS A 120 -9.98 -14.44 -9.90
CA LYS A 120 -10.61 -14.84 -11.16
C LYS A 120 -9.54 -14.76 -12.26
N ALA A 121 -9.74 -15.48 -13.35
CA ALA A 121 -9.14 -15.06 -14.62
C ALA A 121 -9.55 -13.60 -14.89
N TYR A 122 -8.57 -12.77 -15.24
CA TYR A 122 -8.82 -11.42 -15.73
C TYR A 122 -8.74 -11.47 -17.26
N GLY A 123 -9.61 -10.73 -17.94
CA GLY A 123 -9.64 -10.73 -19.41
C GLY A 123 -8.35 -10.20 -20.03
N THR A 124 -8.04 -10.66 -21.23
CA THR A 124 -7.05 -10.02 -22.10
C THR A 124 -7.64 -8.75 -22.71
N GLY A 125 -6.80 -7.75 -23.01
CA GLY A 125 -7.26 -6.44 -23.47
C GLY A 125 -6.25 -5.33 -23.19
N TYR A 126 -6.66 -4.08 -23.38
CA TYR A 126 -5.81 -2.90 -23.35
C TYR A 126 -6.12 -1.98 -22.16
N LEU A 127 -5.08 -1.50 -21.47
CA LEU A 127 -5.22 -0.57 -20.33
C LEU A 127 -5.04 0.92 -20.69
N ILE A 128 -4.60 1.22 -21.92
CA ILE A 128 -4.25 2.59 -22.33
C ILE A 128 -5.14 3.03 -23.51
N PRO A 129 -5.92 4.12 -23.37
CA PRO A 129 -6.72 4.67 -24.45
C PRO A 129 -5.90 5.56 -25.42
N PHE A 130 -6.12 5.41 -26.72
CA PHE A 130 -5.49 6.18 -27.81
C PHE A 130 -6.52 6.82 -28.74
N ASN A 131 -6.22 7.98 -29.33
CA ASN A 131 -7.02 8.54 -30.42
C ASN A 131 -6.57 7.94 -31.76
N PHE A 132 -7.50 7.32 -32.52
CA PHE A 132 -7.12 6.58 -33.74
C PHE A 132 -6.56 7.48 -34.86
N ASP A 133 -7.09 8.70 -34.98
CA ASP A 133 -6.77 9.59 -36.10
C ASP A 133 -5.40 10.27 -35.93
N SER A 134 -5.11 10.73 -34.72
CA SER A 134 -3.84 11.39 -34.39
C SER A 134 -2.76 10.43 -33.88
N LYS A 135 -3.10 9.16 -33.64
CA LYS A 135 -2.27 8.12 -32.98
C LYS A 135 -1.73 8.48 -31.59
N LYS A 136 -2.13 9.62 -31.01
CA LYS A 136 -1.69 10.07 -29.68
C LYS A 136 -2.45 9.32 -28.57
N ARG A 137 -1.73 8.89 -27.53
CA ARG A 137 -2.32 8.41 -26.26
C ARG A 137 -3.11 9.53 -25.57
N TYR A 138 -4.26 9.21 -24.98
CA TYR A 138 -4.94 10.16 -24.09
C TYR A 138 -4.16 10.31 -22.77
N ARG A 139 -4.32 11.46 -22.13
CA ARG A 139 -3.44 11.94 -21.05
C ARG A 139 -4.24 12.62 -19.93
N GLY A 140 -3.68 12.61 -18.72
CA GLY A 140 -4.26 13.19 -17.52
C GLY A 140 -5.69 12.70 -17.27
N VAL A 141 -6.60 13.64 -17.04
CA VAL A 141 -8.00 13.32 -16.73
C VAL A 141 -8.71 12.53 -17.85
N ASN A 142 -8.22 12.53 -19.08
CA ASN A 142 -8.82 11.74 -20.16
C ASN A 142 -8.55 10.24 -20.02
N VAL A 143 -7.46 9.83 -19.36
CA VAL A 143 -7.25 8.42 -19.01
C VAL A 143 -8.33 7.97 -18.03
N PHE A 144 -8.64 8.80 -17.03
CA PHE A 144 -9.74 8.57 -16.09
C PHE A 144 -11.14 8.57 -16.76
N LEU A 145 -11.41 9.51 -17.67
CA LEU A 145 -12.70 9.63 -18.35
C LEU A 145 -12.96 8.49 -19.37
N LEU A 146 -11.91 7.85 -19.90
CA LEU A 146 -12.02 6.72 -20.83
C LEU A 146 -11.82 5.35 -20.18
N SER A 147 -11.16 5.29 -19.01
CA SER A 147 -10.98 4.04 -18.27
C SER A 147 -12.30 3.50 -17.73
N THR A 148 -12.60 2.25 -18.05
CA THR A 148 -13.61 1.41 -17.39
C THR A 148 -13.06 0.69 -16.16
N PHE A 149 -11.76 0.84 -15.88
CA PHE A 149 -10.96 0.07 -14.91
C PHE A 149 -10.85 -1.44 -15.19
N GLU A 150 -11.43 -1.91 -16.29
CA GLU A 150 -11.24 -3.23 -16.87
C GLU A 150 -10.46 -3.11 -18.20
N PRO A 151 -9.84 -4.19 -18.71
CA PRO A 151 -9.17 -4.18 -20.00
C PRO A 151 -10.13 -3.86 -21.15
N LEU A 152 -9.83 -2.80 -21.92
CA LEU A 152 -10.61 -2.42 -23.09
C LEU A 152 -10.42 -3.47 -24.21
N PRO A 153 -11.48 -3.86 -24.95
CA PRO A 153 -11.35 -4.77 -26.09
C PRO A 153 -10.61 -4.14 -27.28
N ASN A 154 -10.64 -2.80 -27.39
CA ASN A 154 -9.96 -2.02 -28.41
C ASN A 154 -9.44 -0.73 -27.73
N PRO A 155 -8.16 -0.34 -27.90
CA PRO A 155 -7.59 0.83 -27.21
C PRO A 155 -8.01 2.15 -27.87
N PHE A 156 -8.54 2.11 -29.09
CA PHE A 156 -8.74 3.30 -29.91
C PHE A 156 -10.12 3.95 -29.70
N PHE A 157 -10.14 5.28 -29.74
CA PHE A 157 -11.35 6.09 -29.69
C PHE A 157 -11.36 7.18 -30.77
N LEU A 158 -12.55 7.53 -31.27
CA LEU A 158 -12.78 8.48 -32.36
C LEU A 158 -13.95 9.42 -32.03
N THR A 159 -13.88 10.70 -32.43
CA THR A 159 -15.08 11.56 -32.50
C THR A 159 -15.96 11.15 -33.69
N PHE A 160 -17.23 11.56 -33.72
CA PHE A 160 -18.13 11.25 -34.85
C PHE A 160 -17.56 11.69 -36.21
N LYS A 161 -17.06 12.93 -36.33
CA LYS A 161 -16.36 13.44 -37.52
C LYS A 161 -15.11 12.62 -37.89
N GLN A 162 -14.43 11.99 -36.91
CA GLN A 162 -13.31 11.09 -37.19
C GLN A 162 -13.77 9.72 -37.69
N ILE A 163 -14.91 9.20 -37.22
CA ILE A 163 -15.52 7.96 -37.74
C ILE A 163 -15.87 8.15 -39.22
N GLU A 164 -16.56 9.24 -39.55
CA GLU A 164 -16.93 9.60 -40.93
C GLU A 164 -15.70 9.76 -41.84
N LYS A 165 -14.67 10.48 -41.37
CA LYS A 165 -13.39 10.66 -42.09
C LYS A 165 -12.71 9.33 -42.46
N HIS A 166 -12.84 8.31 -41.62
CA HIS A 166 -12.26 6.98 -41.82
C HIS A 166 -13.24 5.97 -42.47
N ASN A 167 -14.36 6.44 -43.03
CA ASN A 167 -15.45 5.63 -43.61
C ASN A 167 -16.07 4.59 -42.64
N GLY A 168 -15.87 4.79 -41.34
CA GLY A 168 -16.43 3.94 -40.30
C GLY A 168 -17.92 4.19 -40.09
N LYS A 169 -18.57 3.28 -39.37
CA LYS A 169 -19.99 3.37 -39.03
C LYS A 169 -20.21 3.04 -37.57
N LEU A 170 -20.78 3.98 -36.81
CA LEU A 170 -21.10 3.77 -35.40
C LEU A 170 -22.31 2.82 -35.24
N LYS A 171 -22.23 1.88 -34.30
CA LYS A 171 -23.33 0.97 -33.98
C LYS A 171 -24.53 1.69 -33.37
N LYS A 172 -25.74 1.24 -33.71
CA LYS A 172 -26.98 1.87 -33.24
C LYS A 172 -27.14 1.68 -31.72
N GLY A 173 -27.13 2.78 -30.97
CA GLY A 173 -27.27 2.78 -29.51
C GLY A 173 -25.95 2.96 -28.74
N SER A 174 -24.81 3.01 -29.43
CA SER A 174 -23.50 3.27 -28.82
C SER A 174 -23.44 4.62 -28.10
N LYS A 175 -22.76 4.64 -26.94
CA LYS A 175 -22.67 5.82 -26.07
C LYS A 175 -21.29 6.45 -26.17
N GLY A 176 -21.25 7.76 -26.43
CA GLY A 176 -20.00 8.52 -26.45
C GLY A 176 -19.50 8.80 -25.03
N SER A 177 -18.19 8.67 -24.81
CA SER A 177 -17.51 9.08 -23.58
C SER A 177 -16.92 10.49 -23.75
N PRO A 178 -17.06 11.39 -22.77
CA PRO A 178 -16.53 12.74 -22.87
C PRO A 178 -15.01 12.75 -22.65
N VAL A 179 -14.27 13.47 -23.51
CA VAL A 179 -12.84 13.79 -23.33
C VAL A 179 -12.63 15.29 -23.35
N VAL A 180 -11.86 15.79 -22.40
CA VAL A 180 -11.60 17.21 -22.14
C VAL A 180 -10.30 17.64 -22.84
N TYR A 181 -10.32 18.84 -23.41
CA TYR A 181 -9.18 19.49 -24.02
C TYR A 181 -9.27 21.01 -23.79
N PHE A 182 -8.28 21.77 -24.25
CA PHE A 182 -8.38 23.23 -24.25
C PHE A 182 -8.08 23.84 -25.61
N THR A 183 -8.66 25.00 -25.85
CA THR A 183 -8.26 25.92 -26.93
C THR A 183 -7.85 27.25 -26.29
N VAL A 184 -7.37 28.20 -27.10
CA VAL A 184 -7.00 29.55 -26.65
C VAL A 184 -7.81 30.56 -27.45
N LEU A 185 -8.58 31.39 -26.75
CA LEU A 185 -9.19 32.59 -27.29
C LEU A 185 -8.15 33.70 -27.23
N TYR A 186 -7.66 34.13 -28.40
CA TYR A 186 -6.80 35.29 -28.55
C TYR A 186 -7.70 36.53 -28.58
N LYS A 187 -7.71 37.31 -27.50
CA LYS A 187 -8.60 38.46 -27.26
C LYS A 187 -7.81 39.77 -27.30
N ILE A 188 -8.37 40.81 -27.90
CA ILE A 188 -7.80 42.18 -27.94
C ILE A 188 -8.90 43.14 -27.49
N GLN A 189 -8.63 43.93 -26.45
CA GLN A 189 -9.58 44.86 -25.85
C GLN A 189 -8.94 46.22 -25.57
N LEU A 190 -9.35 47.24 -26.31
CA LEU A 190 -8.86 48.62 -26.22
C LEU A 190 -10.05 49.60 -26.19
N ALA A 191 -10.42 50.05 -24.99
CA ALA A 191 -11.56 50.94 -24.78
C ALA A 191 -11.33 52.33 -25.41
N ASP A 192 -10.08 52.81 -25.40
CA ASP A 192 -9.63 54.06 -26.02
C ASP A 192 -9.82 54.10 -27.55
N ARG A 193 -9.96 52.94 -28.19
CA ARG A 193 -10.17 52.79 -29.64
C ARG A 193 -11.52 52.14 -30.00
N ASN A 194 -12.35 51.85 -29.01
CA ASN A 194 -13.56 51.03 -29.15
C ASN A 194 -13.32 49.68 -29.89
N ILE A 195 -12.23 48.99 -29.56
CA ILE A 195 -11.88 47.69 -30.16
C ILE A 195 -12.15 46.56 -29.16
N ASP A 196 -13.07 45.68 -29.52
CA ASP A 196 -13.23 44.35 -28.92
C ASP A 196 -13.15 43.27 -30.00
N PHE A 197 -12.03 42.55 -30.05
CA PHE A 197 -11.81 41.47 -31.03
C PHE A 197 -11.46 40.17 -30.31
N GLY A 198 -11.92 39.04 -30.84
CA GLY A 198 -11.62 37.71 -30.30
C GLY A 198 -11.67 36.64 -31.38
N THR A 199 -10.71 35.71 -31.36
CA THR A 199 -10.65 34.57 -32.28
C THR A 199 -9.91 33.40 -31.66
N TYR A 200 -10.18 32.17 -32.12
CA TYR A 200 -9.43 30.97 -31.72
C TYR A 200 -8.16 30.74 -32.57
N ASN A 201 -7.92 31.57 -33.59
CA ASN A 201 -6.78 31.43 -34.51
C ASN A 201 -5.71 32.52 -34.26
N ALA A 202 -4.51 32.09 -33.88
CA ALA A 202 -3.37 32.97 -33.57
C ALA A 202 -2.92 33.84 -34.78
N LYS A 203 -3.06 33.34 -36.02
CA LYS A 203 -2.74 34.08 -37.25
C LYS A 203 -3.75 35.22 -37.44
N LYS A 204 -5.05 34.91 -37.40
CA LYS A 204 -6.14 35.91 -37.47
C LYS A 204 -5.97 37.01 -36.41
N ALA A 205 -5.57 36.67 -35.18
CA ALA A 205 -5.29 37.65 -34.13
C ALA A 205 -4.07 38.54 -34.43
N SER A 206 -2.99 37.94 -34.92
CA SER A 206 -1.77 38.65 -35.31
C SER A 206 -2.00 39.58 -36.52
N GLU A 207 -2.80 39.14 -37.48
CA GLU A 207 -3.20 39.91 -38.67
C GLU A 207 -4.12 41.08 -38.29
N PHE A 208 -5.11 40.85 -37.42
CA PHE A 208 -5.96 41.91 -36.88
C PHE A 208 -5.15 42.96 -36.10
N ALA A 209 -4.22 42.53 -35.24
CA ALA A 209 -3.36 43.45 -34.49
C ALA A 209 -2.50 44.32 -35.42
N LYS A 210 -1.87 43.71 -36.44
CA LYS A 210 -1.13 44.44 -37.48
C LYS A 210 -2.00 45.44 -38.23
N LYS A 211 -3.17 45.01 -38.73
CA LYS A 211 -4.10 45.86 -39.52
C LYS A 211 -4.58 47.10 -38.76
N ASN A 212 -4.70 47.02 -37.45
CA ASN A 212 -5.21 48.11 -36.59
C ASN A 212 -4.09 48.87 -35.82
N ASN A 213 -2.82 48.67 -36.16
CA ASN A 213 -1.66 49.27 -35.48
C ASN A 213 -1.71 49.07 -33.95
N ILE A 214 -1.87 47.81 -33.54
CA ILE A 214 -1.90 47.34 -32.15
C ILE A 214 -0.62 46.56 -31.86
N ASN A 215 0.04 46.87 -30.75
CA ASN A 215 1.21 46.10 -30.27
C ASN A 215 0.80 44.64 -29.99
N PRO A 216 1.45 43.61 -30.58
CA PRO A 216 1.14 42.21 -30.32
C PRO A 216 1.17 41.79 -28.85
N MET A 217 1.91 42.49 -27.97
CA MET A 217 1.88 42.26 -26.51
C MET A 217 0.52 42.55 -25.85
N LEU A 218 -0.41 43.20 -26.57
CA LEU A 218 -1.78 43.45 -26.12
C LEU A 218 -2.76 42.33 -26.52
N ILE A 219 -2.29 41.30 -27.24
CA ILE A 219 -3.05 40.08 -27.51
C ILE A 219 -3.06 39.22 -26.25
N GLN A 220 -4.25 38.95 -25.72
CA GLN A 220 -4.46 38.18 -24.49
C GLN A 220 -4.76 36.72 -24.84
N GLU A 221 -3.92 35.80 -24.40
CA GLU A 221 -4.18 34.35 -24.53
C GLU A 221 -5.07 33.85 -23.39
N LEU A 222 -6.37 33.72 -23.64
CA LEU A 222 -7.34 33.24 -22.68
C LEU A 222 -7.65 31.75 -22.96
N PRO A 223 -7.16 30.79 -22.15
CA PRO A 223 -7.50 29.38 -22.33
C PRO A 223 -8.99 29.14 -22.08
N ILE A 224 -9.57 28.20 -22.81
CA ILE A 224 -10.97 27.77 -22.66
C ILE A 224 -11.01 26.24 -22.70
N LEU A 225 -11.54 25.62 -21.63
CA LEU A 225 -11.83 24.19 -21.63
C LEU A 225 -13.01 23.89 -22.54
N LYS A 226 -12.92 22.76 -23.24
CA LYS A 226 -13.99 22.16 -24.04
C LYS A 226 -13.94 20.65 -23.85
N TYR A 227 -15.00 19.96 -24.26
CA TYR A 227 -14.98 18.50 -24.37
C TYR A 227 -15.55 18.04 -25.71
N TYR A 228 -15.20 16.82 -26.10
CA TYR A 228 -15.83 16.09 -27.22
C TYR A 228 -16.34 14.75 -26.72
N ASN A 229 -17.39 14.22 -27.34
CA ASN A 229 -17.77 12.82 -27.17
C ASN A 229 -16.97 11.97 -28.16
N VAL A 230 -16.32 10.92 -27.66
CA VAL A 230 -15.61 9.92 -28.44
C VAL A 230 -16.17 8.52 -28.19
N PHE A 231 -16.12 7.67 -29.21
CA PHE A 231 -16.63 6.30 -29.18
C PHE A 231 -15.46 5.32 -29.28
N ASN A 232 -15.52 4.20 -28.58
CA ASN A 232 -14.48 3.17 -28.64
C ASN A 232 -14.54 2.40 -29.97
N GLY A 233 -13.42 1.86 -30.43
CA GLY A 233 -13.35 1.03 -31.64
C GLY A 233 -14.17 -0.26 -31.56
N SER A 234 -14.56 -0.75 -30.38
CA SER A 234 -15.57 -1.82 -30.21
C SER A 234 -16.92 -1.50 -30.85
N ASP A 235 -17.25 -0.21 -30.87
CA ASP A 235 -18.57 0.32 -31.23
C ASP A 235 -18.62 0.80 -32.68
N ILE A 236 -17.52 0.66 -33.42
CA ILE A 236 -17.33 1.19 -34.77
C ILE A 236 -17.10 0.03 -35.74
N GLU A 237 -17.94 -0.03 -36.77
CA GLU A 237 -17.84 -0.93 -37.92
C GLU A 237 -17.02 -0.28 -39.05
N ASN A 238 -16.51 -1.09 -39.98
CA ASN A 238 -15.82 -0.64 -41.20
C ASN A 238 -14.48 0.12 -41.02
N ILE A 239 -13.84 0.03 -39.84
CA ILE A 239 -12.46 0.49 -39.63
C ILE A 239 -11.60 -0.70 -39.19
N ASP A 240 -10.47 -0.91 -39.85
CA ASP A 240 -9.39 -1.76 -39.31
C ASP A 240 -8.55 -0.96 -38.31
N PHE A 241 -8.34 -1.57 -37.15
CA PHE A 241 -7.65 -0.99 -36.00
C PHE A 241 -6.24 -1.55 -35.78
N ASP A 242 -5.78 -2.52 -36.57
CA ASP A 242 -4.46 -3.16 -36.45
C ASP A 242 -4.17 -3.73 -35.04
N LEU A 243 -5.20 -4.33 -34.42
CA LEU A 243 -5.12 -4.86 -33.05
C LEU A 243 -4.17 -6.07 -32.92
N ASP A 244 -3.84 -6.74 -34.02
CA ASP A 244 -2.90 -7.85 -34.01
C ASP A 244 -1.45 -7.37 -33.83
N ASN A 245 -1.07 -6.23 -34.42
CA ASN A 245 0.27 -5.66 -34.24
C ASN A 245 0.37 -4.64 -33.09
N PHE A 246 -0.74 -3.99 -32.70
CA PHE A 246 -0.74 -3.08 -31.56
C PHE A 246 -0.65 -3.85 -30.23
N LYS A 247 0.35 -3.55 -29.39
CA LYS A 247 0.61 -4.26 -28.11
C LYS A 247 0.94 -3.33 -26.93
N ILE A 248 0.87 -2.01 -27.11
CA ILE A 248 1.15 -1.05 -26.03
C ILE A 248 0.01 -1.10 -25.00
N GLY A 249 0.35 -1.41 -23.74
CA GLY A 249 -0.63 -1.57 -22.66
C GLY A 249 -1.54 -2.80 -22.81
N TYR A 250 -1.18 -3.78 -23.63
CA TYR A 250 -1.94 -5.02 -23.82
C TYR A 250 -1.60 -6.09 -22.79
N ILE A 251 -2.58 -6.92 -22.42
CA ILE A 251 -2.45 -8.04 -21.47
C ILE A 251 -2.57 -9.36 -22.24
N GLU A 252 -1.46 -10.11 -22.33
CA GLU A 252 -1.38 -11.37 -23.09
C GLU A 252 -1.74 -12.63 -22.28
N GLU A 253 -1.37 -12.69 -20.99
CA GLU A 253 -1.65 -13.83 -20.09
C GLU A 253 -2.80 -13.50 -19.12
N GLU A 254 -3.76 -14.40 -18.92
CA GLU A 254 -4.61 -14.36 -17.72
C GLU A 254 -3.70 -14.33 -16.48
N LEU A 255 -3.90 -13.37 -15.55
CA LEU A 255 -2.87 -13.03 -14.57
C LEU A 255 -2.29 -14.26 -13.84
N PRO A 256 -0.96 -14.43 -13.78
CA PRO A 256 -0.34 -15.60 -13.17
C PRO A 256 -0.76 -15.73 -11.71
N THR A 257 -1.51 -16.80 -11.40
CA THR A 257 -1.95 -17.08 -10.03
C THR A 257 -0.79 -17.09 -9.04
N SER A 258 -1.09 -16.78 -7.77
CA SER A 258 -0.19 -16.46 -6.63
C SER A 258 0.86 -17.51 -6.22
N LYS A 259 1.19 -18.48 -7.08
CA LYS A 259 2.11 -19.59 -6.80
C LYS A 259 3.55 -19.36 -7.27
N ASN A 260 3.80 -18.40 -8.16
CA ASN A 260 5.04 -18.33 -8.93
C ASN A 260 6.01 -17.18 -8.59
N ASN A 261 5.59 -16.15 -7.83
CA ASN A 261 6.42 -14.99 -7.44
C ASN A 261 7.26 -14.40 -8.61
N LYS A 262 6.69 -14.39 -9.83
CA LYS A 262 7.36 -14.02 -11.08
C LYS A 262 7.62 -12.51 -11.09
N VAL A 263 8.89 -12.13 -11.03
CA VAL A 263 9.37 -10.77 -11.37
C VAL A 263 8.84 -10.39 -12.75
N LEU A 264 8.18 -9.23 -12.87
CA LEU A 264 7.55 -8.79 -14.11
C LEU A 264 8.53 -7.88 -14.87
N GLU A 265 8.84 -8.21 -16.14
CA GLU A 265 9.92 -7.53 -16.88
C GLU A 265 9.63 -6.04 -17.15
N ILE A 266 8.37 -5.65 -17.39
CA ILE A 266 7.99 -4.26 -17.70
C ILE A 266 8.13 -3.31 -16.49
N PRO A 267 7.51 -3.55 -15.31
CA PRO A 267 7.65 -2.63 -14.18
C PRO A 267 9.08 -2.58 -13.62
N GLU A 268 9.86 -3.67 -13.64
CA GLU A 268 11.30 -3.59 -13.34
C GLU A 268 12.01 -2.66 -14.32
N ALA A 269 11.72 -2.73 -15.63
CA ALA A 269 12.32 -1.82 -16.61
C ALA A 269 11.89 -0.35 -16.39
N ILE A 270 10.66 -0.09 -15.95
CA ILE A 270 10.22 1.26 -15.54
C ILE A 270 11.03 1.74 -14.32
N ILE A 271 11.22 0.89 -13.30
CA ILE A 271 12.01 1.21 -12.09
C ILE A 271 13.50 1.39 -12.40
N GLU A 272 14.11 0.54 -13.24
CA GLU A 272 15.53 0.59 -13.62
C GLU A 272 15.85 1.81 -14.54
N ASN A 273 14.87 2.39 -15.24
CA ASN A 273 15.04 3.57 -16.11
C ASN A 273 14.67 4.93 -15.46
N TYR A 274 14.26 4.94 -14.19
CA TYR A 274 13.84 6.15 -13.46
C TYR A 274 14.90 7.29 -13.54
N PRO A 275 14.50 8.57 -13.75
CA PRO A 275 15.45 9.68 -13.90
C PRO A 275 16.40 9.88 -12.73
N LYS A 276 17.59 10.43 -12.99
CA LYS A 276 18.56 10.77 -11.93
C LYS A 276 18.38 12.24 -11.50
N PRO A 277 18.47 12.55 -10.19
CA PRO A 277 18.70 11.66 -9.06
C PRO A 277 17.50 10.74 -8.80
N ALA A 278 17.75 9.45 -8.60
CA ALA A 278 16.74 8.42 -8.35
C ALA A 278 16.69 8.04 -6.86
N PRO A 279 15.53 7.60 -6.32
CA PRO A 279 15.42 7.29 -4.90
C PRO A 279 16.25 6.06 -4.53
N SER A 280 16.72 6.02 -3.28
CA SER A 280 17.27 4.82 -2.67
C SER A 280 16.18 3.81 -2.35
N TYR A 281 16.51 2.53 -2.38
CA TYR A 281 15.57 1.43 -2.10
C TYR A 281 16.03 0.57 -0.92
N SER A 282 15.13 0.32 0.05
CA SER A 282 15.33 -0.60 1.17
C SER A 282 14.23 -1.65 1.20
N PHE A 283 14.56 -2.88 1.59
CA PHE A 283 13.64 -4.03 1.50
C PHE A 283 13.51 -4.78 2.83
N GLY A 284 12.30 -5.22 3.13
CA GLY A 284 11.93 -5.95 4.34
C GLY A 284 11.22 -5.08 5.38
N GLY A 285 10.49 -5.75 6.28
CA GLY A 285 9.48 -5.13 7.13
C GLY A 285 8.06 -5.37 6.60
N ASP A 286 7.07 -4.90 7.34
CA ASP A 286 5.63 -5.13 7.13
C ASP A 286 4.92 -3.99 6.37
N LYS A 287 5.63 -2.91 6.03
CA LYS A 287 5.04 -1.69 5.44
C LYS A 287 5.87 -1.12 4.30
N ALA A 288 5.19 -0.72 3.24
CA ALA A 288 5.75 0.20 2.24
C ALA A 288 5.79 1.63 2.82
N SER A 289 6.71 2.48 2.32
CA SER A 289 6.71 3.93 2.56
C SER A 289 7.83 4.66 1.82
N PHE A 290 7.52 5.78 1.18
CA PHE A 290 8.49 6.80 0.80
C PHE A 290 8.85 7.69 2.01
N SER A 291 10.11 8.08 2.10
CA SER A 291 10.65 8.93 3.17
C SER A 291 11.32 10.17 2.54
N PRO A 292 10.60 11.28 2.33
CA PRO A 292 11.09 12.45 1.60
C PRO A 292 12.44 12.99 2.10
N MET A 293 12.61 13.13 3.42
CA MET A 293 13.84 13.58 4.08
C MET A 293 15.09 12.74 3.72
N ARG A 294 14.91 11.49 3.29
CA ARG A 294 16.01 10.54 2.99
C ARG A 294 16.08 10.13 1.52
N ASP A 295 15.16 10.63 0.67
CA ASP A 295 14.96 10.16 -0.70
C ASP A 295 14.99 8.62 -0.79
N LEU A 296 14.22 7.97 0.11
CA LEU A 296 14.29 6.53 0.39
C LEU A 296 12.89 5.92 0.32
N ILE A 297 12.71 4.96 -0.57
CA ILE A 297 11.56 4.06 -0.61
C ILE A 297 11.88 2.81 0.22
N LYS A 298 10.97 2.44 1.11
CA LYS A 298 10.91 1.14 1.78
C LYS A 298 9.82 0.29 1.16
N MET A 299 10.09 -1.00 1.00
CA MET A 299 9.11 -2.00 0.57
C MET A 299 9.26 -3.28 1.39
N PRO A 300 8.18 -4.02 1.68
CA PRO A 300 8.27 -5.45 1.99
C PRO A 300 8.91 -6.21 0.82
N HIS A 301 9.29 -7.48 1.01
CA HIS A 301 9.76 -8.28 -0.11
C HIS A 301 8.57 -8.68 -1.00
N LEU A 302 8.80 -8.87 -2.31
CA LEU A 302 7.77 -9.32 -3.26
C LEU A 302 7.03 -10.59 -2.82
N VAL A 303 7.71 -11.44 -2.04
CA VAL A 303 7.21 -12.70 -1.50
C VAL A 303 6.29 -12.55 -0.27
N ASP A 304 6.19 -11.33 0.27
CA ASP A 304 5.29 -10.97 1.38
C ASP A 304 3.92 -10.49 0.87
N PHE A 305 3.76 -10.31 -0.46
CA PHE A 305 2.52 -9.95 -1.15
C PHE A 305 1.83 -11.20 -1.76
N GLU A 306 0.50 -11.18 -1.93
CA GLU A 306 -0.24 -12.28 -2.59
C GLU A 306 0.13 -12.41 -4.08
N THR A 307 0.36 -11.29 -4.78
CA THR A 307 0.75 -11.30 -6.19
C THR A 307 1.92 -10.34 -6.47
N PRO A 308 2.74 -10.62 -7.50
CA PRO A 308 3.70 -9.64 -8.02
C PRO A 308 3.04 -8.32 -8.42
N GLN A 309 1.82 -8.35 -8.94
CA GLN A 309 1.06 -7.18 -9.37
C GLN A 309 0.77 -6.23 -8.19
N ASP A 310 0.37 -6.76 -7.03
CA ASP A 310 0.17 -5.95 -5.82
C ASP A 310 1.51 -5.32 -5.36
N TYR A 311 2.60 -6.10 -5.33
CA TYR A 311 3.94 -5.59 -5.03
C TYR A 311 4.36 -4.44 -5.97
N TYR A 312 4.20 -4.60 -7.29
CA TYR A 312 4.58 -3.57 -8.25
C TYR A 312 3.65 -2.35 -8.21
N ARG A 313 2.34 -2.53 -8.01
CA ARG A 313 1.39 -1.40 -7.80
C ARG A 313 1.82 -0.57 -6.59
N THR A 314 2.09 -1.21 -5.46
CA THR A 314 2.59 -0.53 -4.25
C THR A 314 3.95 0.12 -4.49
N PHE A 315 4.89 -0.54 -5.18
CA PHE A 315 6.18 0.08 -5.52
C PHE A 315 5.99 1.34 -6.38
N LEU A 316 5.12 1.29 -7.40
CA LEU A 316 4.86 2.41 -8.32
C LEU A 316 4.14 3.58 -7.63
N HIS A 317 3.35 3.33 -6.58
CA HIS A 317 2.79 4.36 -5.69
C HIS A 317 3.91 5.10 -4.92
N GLU A 318 4.79 4.38 -4.21
CA GLU A 318 5.91 5.00 -3.47
C GLU A 318 6.90 5.71 -4.42
N LEU A 319 7.08 5.16 -5.62
CA LEU A 319 7.87 5.76 -6.69
C LEU A 319 7.23 7.06 -7.20
N SER A 320 5.90 7.12 -7.25
CA SER A 320 5.15 8.32 -7.64
C SER A 320 5.29 9.45 -6.63
N HIS A 321 5.22 9.17 -5.32
CA HIS A 321 5.58 10.14 -4.29
C HIS A 321 7.01 10.67 -4.46
N SER A 322 7.96 9.78 -4.74
CA SER A 322 9.37 10.18 -4.84
C SER A 322 9.64 11.23 -5.94
N THR A 323 8.82 11.29 -7.00
CA THR A 323 8.94 12.32 -8.05
C THR A 323 8.68 13.75 -7.54
N GLY A 324 8.01 13.91 -6.40
CA GLY A 324 7.59 15.22 -5.90
C GLY A 324 8.67 16.01 -5.16
N LEU A 325 9.87 15.48 -4.94
CA LEU A 325 10.97 16.23 -4.31
C LEU A 325 11.36 17.48 -5.14
N ALA A 326 11.90 18.50 -4.47
CA ALA A 326 12.37 19.74 -5.08
C ALA A 326 13.47 19.55 -6.15
N SER A 327 14.21 18.43 -6.09
CA SER A 327 15.18 18.03 -7.12
C SER A 327 14.55 17.34 -8.35
N ARG A 328 13.22 17.29 -8.44
CA ARG A 328 12.44 16.57 -9.47
C ARG A 328 11.24 17.40 -9.95
N LEU A 329 10.08 17.31 -9.29
CA LEU A 329 8.85 18.03 -9.68
C LEU A 329 8.31 19.02 -8.63
N ASP A 330 9.03 19.22 -7.52
CA ASP A 330 8.78 20.25 -6.50
C ASP A 330 7.30 20.40 -6.07
N ARG A 331 6.75 19.30 -5.53
CA ARG A 331 5.40 19.23 -4.98
C ARG A 331 5.39 19.45 -3.47
N ASP A 332 4.24 19.88 -2.95
CA ASP A 332 4.11 20.40 -1.58
C ASP A 332 3.91 19.31 -0.52
N PHE A 333 5.02 18.82 0.05
CA PHE A 333 5.03 17.89 1.19
C PHE A 333 4.82 18.57 2.56
N THR A 334 4.40 19.83 2.65
CA THR A 334 4.12 20.48 3.96
C THR A 334 2.81 20.03 4.61
N GLY A 335 2.00 19.23 3.89
CA GLY A 335 0.76 18.65 4.41
C GLY A 335 0.99 17.59 5.49
N ARG A 336 0.30 17.73 6.64
CA ARG A 336 0.21 16.66 7.65
C ARG A 336 -0.87 15.65 7.28
N PHE A 337 -0.76 14.41 7.79
CA PHE A 337 -1.69 13.31 7.53
C PHE A 337 -3.17 13.72 7.70
N GLY A 338 -3.97 13.60 6.63
CA GLY A 338 -5.38 14.00 6.57
C GLY A 338 -5.66 15.50 6.39
N SER A 339 -4.68 16.30 5.97
CA SER A 339 -4.91 17.68 5.49
C SER A 339 -5.13 17.74 3.98
N LYS A 340 -5.75 18.81 3.46
CA LYS A 340 -6.01 18.97 2.01
C LYS A 340 -4.75 18.80 1.14
N LYS A 341 -3.60 19.32 1.59
CA LYS A 341 -2.30 19.15 0.90
C LYS A 341 -1.86 17.68 0.85
N TYR A 342 -1.96 16.98 1.97
CA TYR A 342 -1.60 15.57 2.07
C TYR A 342 -2.54 14.69 1.22
N ALA A 343 -3.85 14.86 1.38
CA ALA A 343 -4.87 14.15 0.59
C ALA A 343 -4.74 14.40 -0.93
N PHE A 344 -4.20 15.56 -1.33
CA PHE A 344 -3.89 15.88 -2.72
C PHE A 344 -2.65 15.14 -3.23
N GLU A 345 -1.57 15.08 -2.46
CA GLU A 345 -0.35 14.33 -2.83
C GLU A 345 -0.58 12.81 -2.87
N GLU A 346 -1.37 12.27 -1.94
CA GLU A 346 -1.83 10.87 -1.98
C GLU A 346 -2.65 10.60 -3.25
N LEU A 347 -3.62 11.46 -3.59
CA LEU A 347 -4.41 11.32 -4.81
C LEU A 347 -3.55 11.42 -6.08
N ILE A 348 -2.48 12.24 -6.06
CA ILE A 348 -1.50 12.34 -7.15
C ILE A 348 -0.67 11.05 -7.28
N ALA A 349 -0.18 10.51 -6.17
CA ALA A 349 0.61 9.27 -6.17
C ALA A 349 -0.23 8.06 -6.60
N GLU A 350 -1.50 7.99 -6.18
CA GLU A 350 -2.41 6.93 -6.61
C GLU A 350 -2.76 7.02 -8.10
N TRP A 351 -3.08 8.21 -8.65
CA TRP A 351 -3.25 8.35 -10.10
C TRP A 351 -1.96 8.07 -10.88
N GLY A 352 -0.80 8.42 -10.31
CA GLY A 352 0.51 8.03 -10.82
C GLY A 352 0.66 6.51 -10.90
N ALA A 353 0.31 5.81 -9.82
CA ALA A 353 0.31 4.35 -9.77
C ALA A 353 -0.69 3.73 -10.76
N VAL A 354 -1.87 4.32 -10.99
CA VAL A 354 -2.81 3.88 -12.05
C VAL A 354 -2.13 3.95 -13.41
N PHE A 355 -1.58 5.11 -13.78
CA PHE A 355 -1.03 5.33 -15.13
C PHE A 355 0.23 4.49 -15.38
N LEU A 356 1.11 4.35 -14.37
CA LEU A 356 2.30 3.50 -14.45
C LEU A 356 1.94 2.00 -14.46
N SER A 357 0.89 1.58 -13.75
CA SER A 357 0.39 0.19 -13.80
C SER A 357 -0.18 -0.14 -15.17
N ALA A 358 -0.92 0.78 -15.80
CA ALA A 358 -1.42 0.62 -17.16
C ALA A 358 -0.29 0.45 -18.19
N GLU A 359 0.79 1.25 -18.09
CA GLU A 359 1.99 1.09 -18.92
C GLU A 359 2.73 -0.24 -18.65
N ALA A 360 2.66 -0.75 -17.42
CA ALA A 360 3.22 -2.03 -17.00
C ALA A 360 2.38 -3.27 -17.38
N GLY A 361 1.18 -3.10 -17.96
CA GLY A 361 0.23 -4.20 -18.21
C GLY A 361 -0.43 -4.74 -16.94
N ILE A 362 -0.45 -3.97 -15.85
CA ILE A 362 -1.00 -4.33 -14.55
C ILE A 362 -2.38 -3.69 -14.39
N ILE A 363 -3.42 -4.51 -14.29
CA ILE A 363 -4.78 -4.05 -13.97
C ILE A 363 -4.76 -3.49 -12.54
N PHE A 364 -5.14 -2.22 -12.37
CA PHE A 364 -5.12 -1.55 -11.06
C PHE A 364 -6.18 -2.09 -10.08
N HIS A 365 -7.11 -2.93 -10.58
CA HIS A 365 -8.28 -3.40 -9.86
C HIS A 365 -8.32 -4.92 -9.75
N ASN A 366 -8.37 -5.39 -8.51
CA ASN A 366 -9.11 -6.60 -8.15
C ASN A 366 -10.35 -6.17 -7.34
N ASN A 367 -11.45 -6.92 -7.44
CA ASN A 367 -12.73 -6.55 -6.81
C ASN A 367 -12.75 -6.80 -5.28
N LYS A 368 -11.63 -6.57 -4.59
CA LYS A 368 -11.48 -6.60 -3.12
C LYS A 368 -10.71 -5.37 -2.62
N ASN A 369 -9.62 -5.00 -3.29
CA ASN A 369 -8.74 -3.90 -2.88
C ASN A 369 -9.35 -2.50 -3.13
N HIS A 370 -10.50 -2.40 -3.79
CA HIS A 370 -11.30 -1.17 -3.88
C HIS A 370 -11.61 -0.56 -2.50
N ALA A 371 -12.01 -1.39 -1.53
CA ALA A 371 -12.50 -0.91 -0.24
C ALA A 371 -11.39 -0.23 0.60
N GLU A 372 -10.19 -0.81 0.65
CA GLU A 372 -9.06 -0.24 1.40
C GLU A 372 -8.51 1.02 0.73
N TYR A 373 -8.40 1.03 -0.59
CA TYR A 373 -8.05 2.20 -1.40
C TYR A 373 -9.03 3.36 -1.16
N ILE A 374 -10.33 3.06 -1.09
CA ILE A 374 -11.38 4.04 -0.80
C ILE A 374 -11.40 4.47 0.68
N LYS A 375 -10.95 3.64 1.64
CA LYS A 375 -10.83 4.02 3.06
C LYS A 375 -9.89 5.22 3.23
N ASN A 376 -8.77 5.27 2.50
CA ASN A 376 -7.88 6.44 2.46
C ASN A 376 -8.54 7.67 1.80
N TRP A 377 -9.41 7.44 0.82
CA TRP A 377 -10.13 8.50 0.09
C TRP A 377 -11.24 9.20 0.91
N ASN A 378 -11.56 8.79 2.14
CA ASN A 378 -12.51 9.52 2.97
C ASN A 378 -12.06 10.98 3.27
N SER A 379 -10.75 11.23 3.39
CA SER A 379 -10.22 12.60 3.49
C SER A 379 -10.27 13.36 2.16
N VAL A 380 -10.04 12.64 1.06
CA VAL A 380 -10.08 13.14 -0.32
C VAL A 380 -11.52 13.53 -0.72
N LEU A 381 -12.52 12.75 -0.30
CA LEU A 381 -13.95 12.94 -0.58
C LEU A 381 -14.49 14.28 -0.08
N THR A 382 -14.04 14.74 1.10
CA THR A 382 -14.39 16.07 1.62
C THR A 382 -13.90 17.13 0.64
N HIS A 383 -12.61 17.10 0.29
CA HIS A 383 -12.01 18.11 -0.57
C HIS A 383 -12.45 18.06 -2.02
N ILE A 384 -12.90 16.90 -2.53
CA ILE A 384 -13.55 16.76 -3.84
C ILE A 384 -14.94 17.43 -3.86
N LYS A 385 -15.66 17.46 -2.72
CA LYS A 385 -16.94 18.19 -2.60
C LYS A 385 -16.71 19.70 -2.47
N ASP A 386 -15.64 20.11 -1.77
CA ASP A 386 -15.28 21.52 -1.56
C ASP A 386 -14.68 22.19 -2.81
N ASP A 387 -14.02 21.43 -3.69
CA ASP A 387 -13.20 21.92 -4.81
C ASP A 387 -13.36 21.00 -6.02
N ASN A 388 -14.22 21.36 -6.96
CA ASN A 388 -14.50 20.56 -8.16
C ASN A 388 -13.29 20.43 -9.11
N LYS A 389 -12.26 21.29 -8.96
CA LYS A 389 -11.00 21.24 -9.73
C LYS A 389 -10.04 20.18 -9.17
N PHE A 390 -10.21 19.77 -7.92
CA PHE A 390 -9.28 18.92 -7.17
C PHE A 390 -8.90 17.62 -7.90
N VAL A 391 -9.88 16.89 -8.44
CA VAL A 391 -9.65 15.64 -9.20
C VAL A 391 -8.83 15.91 -10.48
N MET A 392 -9.22 16.94 -11.24
CA MET A 392 -8.58 17.26 -12.52
C MET A 392 -7.14 17.74 -12.33
N ARG A 393 -6.89 18.51 -11.27
CA ARG A 393 -5.55 18.93 -10.83
C ARG A 393 -4.67 17.74 -10.45
N ALA A 394 -5.20 16.81 -9.66
CA ALA A 394 -4.47 15.62 -9.26
C ALA A 394 -4.10 14.76 -10.48
N CYS A 395 -5.06 14.50 -11.38
CA CYS A 395 -4.81 13.81 -12.65
C CYS A 395 -3.76 14.51 -13.54
N THR A 396 -3.69 15.85 -13.51
CA THR A 396 -2.67 16.60 -14.26
C THR A 396 -1.28 16.51 -13.64
N GLN A 397 -1.15 16.58 -12.31
CA GLN A 397 0.14 16.36 -11.63
C GLN A 397 0.59 14.88 -11.74
N ALA A 398 -0.35 13.93 -11.72
CA ALA A 398 -0.10 12.52 -12.00
C ALA A 398 0.35 12.26 -13.45
N GLN A 399 -0.14 13.03 -14.43
CA GLN A 399 0.40 12.97 -15.79
C GLN A 399 1.86 13.45 -15.82
N LYS A 400 2.18 14.58 -15.18
CA LYS A 400 3.57 15.09 -15.12
C LYS A 400 4.54 14.10 -14.48
N LEU A 401 4.12 13.41 -13.40
CA LEU A 401 4.99 12.42 -12.76
C LEU A 401 5.16 11.15 -13.62
N THR A 402 4.11 10.77 -14.34
CA THR A 402 4.15 9.65 -15.30
C THR A 402 5.07 9.98 -16.46
N ASP A 403 5.00 11.20 -17.00
CA ASP A 403 5.90 11.69 -18.05
C ASP A 403 7.36 11.75 -17.59
N PHE A 404 7.59 12.27 -16.38
CA PHE A 404 8.90 12.34 -15.75
C PHE A 404 9.52 10.94 -15.60
N ILE A 405 8.77 9.96 -15.12
CA ILE A 405 9.27 8.59 -14.96
C ILE A 405 9.54 7.93 -16.33
N LEU A 406 8.54 7.96 -17.23
CA LEU A 406 8.56 7.18 -18.46
C LEU A 406 9.41 7.78 -19.58
N GLN A 407 9.71 9.09 -19.52
CA GLN A 407 10.61 9.80 -20.44
C GLN A 407 10.25 9.52 -21.92
N TYR A 408 9.04 9.89 -22.31
CA TYR A 408 8.54 9.67 -23.68
C TYR A 408 9.40 10.40 -24.73
N ASP A 409 9.70 9.72 -25.84
CA ASP A 409 10.30 10.34 -27.03
C ASP A 409 9.27 11.18 -27.83
N GLU A 410 9.73 11.84 -28.89
CA GLU A 410 8.88 12.65 -29.79
C GLU A 410 7.76 11.84 -30.47
N ASN A 411 7.91 10.51 -30.55
CA ASN A 411 6.93 9.58 -31.12
C ASN A 411 5.95 9.03 -30.06
N GLY A 412 6.14 9.34 -28.77
CA GLY A 412 5.33 8.81 -27.66
C GLY A 412 5.73 7.41 -27.15
N ASN A 413 6.92 6.92 -27.49
CA ASN A 413 7.52 5.71 -26.93
C ASN A 413 8.15 6.01 -25.56
N PRO A 414 7.82 5.27 -24.50
CA PRO A 414 8.50 5.39 -23.21
C PRO A 414 9.89 4.72 -23.24
N LYS A 415 10.85 5.34 -22.57
CA LYS A 415 12.28 4.98 -22.58
C LYS A 415 12.59 3.54 -22.19
N TYR A 416 11.82 2.95 -21.27
CA TYR A 416 12.06 1.58 -20.80
C TYR A 416 11.99 0.54 -21.93
N LEU A 417 11.26 0.81 -23.02
CA LEU A 417 11.17 -0.08 -24.19
C LEU A 417 12.54 -0.31 -24.86
N GLU A 418 13.47 0.64 -24.78
CA GLU A 418 14.83 0.46 -25.30
C GLU A 418 15.58 -0.61 -24.51
N SER A 419 15.50 -0.57 -23.17
CA SER A 419 16.14 -1.56 -22.30
C SER A 419 15.56 -2.96 -22.45
N LEU A 420 14.25 -3.08 -22.71
CA LEU A 420 13.60 -4.35 -23.06
C LEU A 420 14.06 -4.87 -24.43
N LYS A 421 14.12 -4.00 -25.45
CA LYS A 421 14.63 -4.35 -26.79
C LYS A 421 16.11 -4.77 -26.77
N ALA A 422 16.94 -4.16 -25.92
CA ALA A 422 18.32 -4.55 -25.70
C ALA A 422 18.42 -5.92 -25.01
N SER A 423 17.69 -6.11 -23.90
CA SER A 423 17.63 -7.38 -23.16
C SER A 423 17.13 -8.55 -24.01
N ALA A 424 16.24 -8.30 -24.97
CA ALA A 424 15.75 -9.29 -25.92
C ALA A 424 16.79 -9.69 -26.98
N LYS A 425 17.75 -8.81 -27.32
CA LYS A 425 18.86 -9.13 -28.23
C LYS A 425 19.92 -9.99 -27.55
N GLU A 426 20.28 -9.71 -26.30
CA GLU A 426 21.23 -10.51 -25.52
C GLU A 426 20.73 -11.93 -25.19
N LYS A 427 19.41 -12.17 -25.25
CA LYS A 427 18.79 -13.49 -25.05
C LYS A 427 18.93 -14.45 -26.27
N LYS A 428 19.54 -14.03 -27.39
CA LYS A 428 19.82 -14.91 -28.58
C LYS A 428 21.24 -15.50 -28.54
N GLU A 429 21.43 -16.68 -29.15
CA GLU A 429 22.59 -17.56 -28.89
C GLU A 429 23.97 -16.97 -29.25
N PRO A 430 25.04 -17.35 -28.50
CA PRO A 430 26.43 -17.05 -28.86
C PRO A 430 26.99 -18.02 -29.93
N GLU A 431 27.91 -17.51 -30.75
CA GLU A 431 28.54 -18.26 -31.84
C GLU A 431 29.37 -19.51 -31.40
N PRO A 432 29.51 -20.52 -32.29
CA PRO A 432 30.15 -21.80 -31.96
C PRO A 432 31.68 -21.72 -31.83
N VAL A 433 32.16 -21.60 -30.59
CA VAL A 433 33.61 -21.57 -30.28
C VAL A 433 34.33 -22.89 -30.64
N LYS A 434 35.56 -22.74 -31.17
CA LYS A 434 36.32 -23.72 -31.96
C LYS A 434 36.55 -25.10 -31.30
N LYS A 435 36.43 -26.15 -32.12
CA LYS A 435 36.66 -27.57 -31.77
C LYS A 435 38.15 -27.88 -31.56
N ALA A 436 38.61 -28.04 -30.31
CA ALA A 436 39.97 -28.53 -30.02
C ALA A 436 40.04 -29.56 -28.87
N THR A 437 39.40 -29.29 -27.73
CA THR A 437 39.62 -30.04 -26.47
C THR A 437 38.89 -31.39 -26.36
N ILE A 438 38.05 -31.77 -27.34
CA ILE A 438 37.13 -32.91 -27.26
C ILE A 438 37.73 -34.19 -27.86
N LYS A 439 38.82 -34.68 -27.25
CA LYS A 439 39.33 -36.07 -27.50
C LYS A 439 39.41 -36.93 -26.24
N ALA A 440 39.83 -36.38 -25.08
CA ALA A 440 39.92 -37.14 -23.83
C ALA A 440 38.54 -37.59 -23.29
N SER A 441 37.52 -36.72 -23.36
CA SER A 441 36.21 -36.94 -22.74
C SER A 441 35.36 -38.05 -23.40
N LYS A 442 35.57 -38.36 -24.68
CA LYS A 442 34.79 -39.39 -25.40
C LYS A 442 34.99 -40.81 -24.86
N LYS A 443 36.12 -41.12 -24.22
CA LYS A 443 36.45 -42.48 -23.73
C LYS A 443 35.71 -42.86 -22.43
N ILE A 444 35.14 -41.87 -21.71
CA ILE A 444 34.38 -42.08 -20.47
C ILE A 444 32.87 -42.07 -20.74
N ALA A 445 32.39 -41.19 -21.61
CA ALA A 445 30.96 -41.03 -21.91
C ALA A 445 30.30 -42.24 -22.61
N SER A 446 31.08 -43.10 -23.28
CA SER A 446 30.58 -44.23 -24.06
C SER A 446 30.03 -45.41 -23.25
N LYS A 447 30.24 -45.46 -21.93
CA LYS A 447 29.81 -46.57 -21.06
C LYS A 447 28.39 -46.45 -20.47
N LEU A 448 27.67 -45.35 -20.71
CA LEU A 448 26.36 -45.09 -20.09
C LEU A 448 25.26 -44.84 -21.14
N LYS A 449 24.73 -45.90 -21.76
CA LYS A 449 23.49 -45.85 -22.54
C LYS A 449 22.27 -45.88 -21.60
N GLN A 450 21.38 -44.91 -21.72
CA GLN A 450 20.09 -44.92 -21.01
C GLN A 450 19.05 -45.79 -21.72
N LYS A 451 18.29 -46.60 -20.97
CA LYS A 451 17.01 -47.15 -21.43
C LYS A 451 15.93 -46.09 -21.21
N LYS A 452 15.09 -45.82 -22.21
CA LYS A 452 13.82 -45.11 -22.02
C LYS A 452 12.81 -46.08 -21.40
N THR A 453 11.97 -45.58 -20.50
CA THR A 453 10.73 -46.25 -20.06
C THR A 453 9.55 -45.37 -20.47
N LYS A 454 8.40 -45.98 -20.77
CA LYS A 454 7.22 -45.30 -21.33
C LYS A 454 6.46 -44.45 -20.29
N VAL A 455 5.60 -43.58 -20.80
CA VAL A 455 4.43 -43.02 -20.10
C VAL A 455 3.32 -44.08 -20.14
N ASP A 456 2.52 -44.16 -19.09
CA ASP A 456 1.33 -45.00 -18.97
C ASP A 456 0.02 -44.18 -19.05
N GLU A 457 -1.11 -44.88 -19.21
CA GLU A 457 -2.10 -44.47 -20.21
C GLU A 457 -3.34 -43.73 -19.63
N ASN A 458 -3.41 -43.57 -18.30
CA ASN A 458 -4.56 -43.00 -17.59
C ASN A 458 -4.20 -41.68 -16.89
N GLY A 459 -4.41 -40.55 -17.57
CA GLY A 459 -3.97 -39.21 -17.13
C GLY A 459 -4.74 -38.60 -15.94
N GLN A 460 -4.61 -39.16 -14.74
CA GLN A 460 -5.14 -38.58 -13.50
C GLN A 460 -4.07 -37.93 -12.64
N TYR A 461 -4.20 -36.62 -12.38
CA TYR A 461 -3.44 -35.93 -11.34
C TYR A 461 -4.10 -36.13 -9.98
N GLY A 462 -3.54 -37.04 -9.16
CA GLY A 462 -3.98 -37.24 -7.78
C GLY A 462 -3.84 -35.97 -6.94
N LEU A 463 -4.93 -35.57 -6.28
CA LEU A 463 -4.94 -34.48 -5.29
C LEU A 463 -4.15 -34.89 -4.03
N PHE A 464 -3.56 -33.89 -3.37
CA PHE A 464 -2.81 -33.97 -2.10
C PHE A 464 -1.44 -34.70 -2.09
N GLY A 465 -0.38 -33.89 -2.10
CA GLY A 465 0.59 -33.91 -0.99
C GLY A 465 1.64 -35.02 -0.92
N ALA A 466 2.64 -35.03 -1.81
CA ALA A 466 3.92 -35.71 -1.56
C ALA A 466 5.13 -34.90 -2.05
N ASN A 467 6.11 -34.69 -1.16
CA ASN A 467 7.45 -34.24 -1.58
C ASN A 467 8.13 -35.39 -2.35
N LYS A 468 8.39 -35.20 -3.63
CA LYS A 468 9.03 -36.19 -4.52
C LYS A 468 10.46 -36.48 -4.05
N GLN A 469 10.64 -37.51 -3.22
CA GLN A 469 11.96 -37.86 -2.68
C GLN A 469 12.90 -38.28 -3.81
N LEU A 470 14.04 -37.60 -3.89
CA LEU A 470 15.06 -37.84 -4.91
C LEU A 470 15.92 -39.04 -4.48
N ASN A 471 15.66 -40.20 -5.07
CA ASN A 471 16.37 -41.45 -4.81
C ASN A 471 17.53 -41.66 -5.80
N PHE A 472 18.73 -41.89 -5.29
CA PHE A 472 19.94 -42.10 -6.10
C PHE A 472 20.80 -43.28 -5.57
N SER A 473 21.48 -43.98 -6.49
CA SER A 473 22.49 -45.01 -6.19
C SER A 473 23.91 -44.45 -6.32
N THR A 474 24.87 -45.01 -5.57
CA THR A 474 26.31 -44.75 -5.75
C THR A 474 27.07 -45.83 -6.52
N GLU A 475 26.42 -46.84 -7.07
CA GLU A 475 27.08 -48.00 -7.72
C GLU A 475 28.06 -47.62 -8.84
N ASP A 476 27.72 -46.62 -9.67
CA ASP A 476 28.61 -45.98 -10.66
C ASP A 476 29.97 -45.54 -10.09
N PHE A 477 29.99 -45.17 -8.81
CA PHE A 477 31.08 -44.45 -8.14
C PHE A 477 31.75 -45.25 -7.02
N LYS A 478 31.08 -46.28 -6.48
CA LYS A 478 31.61 -47.20 -5.44
C LYS A 478 32.89 -47.94 -5.86
N LYS A 479 33.13 -48.08 -7.17
CA LYS A 479 34.29 -48.77 -7.75
C LYS A 479 35.44 -47.84 -8.16
N MET A 480 35.31 -46.52 -7.97
CA MET A 480 36.33 -45.53 -8.34
C MET A 480 37.19 -45.12 -7.14
N THR A 481 38.48 -44.91 -7.37
CA THR A 481 39.39 -44.35 -6.37
C THR A 481 39.07 -42.88 -6.05
N VAL A 482 39.58 -42.38 -4.92
CA VAL A 482 39.48 -40.97 -4.53
C VAL A 482 40.10 -40.02 -5.58
N SER A 483 41.07 -40.51 -6.37
CA SER A 483 41.67 -39.74 -7.47
C SER A 483 40.71 -39.63 -8.66
N GLU A 484 40.15 -40.75 -9.13
CA GLU A 484 39.18 -40.79 -10.24
C GLU A 484 37.91 -40.01 -9.91
N LEU A 485 37.38 -40.11 -8.68
CA LEU A 485 36.23 -39.32 -8.23
C LEU A 485 36.55 -37.80 -8.22
N ARG A 486 37.79 -37.41 -7.94
CA ARG A 486 38.24 -36.01 -8.00
C ARG A 486 38.38 -35.53 -9.45
N GLU A 487 38.92 -36.35 -10.34
CA GLU A 487 39.07 -36.03 -11.76
C GLU A 487 37.71 -35.97 -12.48
N PHE A 488 36.81 -36.89 -12.18
CA PHE A 488 35.42 -36.86 -12.63
C PHE A 488 34.72 -35.56 -12.21
N LEU A 489 34.78 -35.18 -10.92
CA LEU A 489 34.19 -33.93 -10.44
C LEU A 489 34.84 -32.68 -11.06
N LYS A 490 36.17 -32.67 -11.22
CA LYS A 490 36.91 -31.58 -11.88
C LYS A 490 36.44 -31.39 -13.32
N THR A 491 36.25 -32.50 -14.04
CA THR A 491 35.77 -32.50 -15.43
C THR A 491 34.32 -32.06 -15.51
N TYR A 492 33.43 -32.72 -14.76
CA TYR A 492 31.99 -32.43 -14.72
C TYR A 492 31.69 -30.97 -14.36
N TYR A 493 32.45 -30.38 -13.43
CA TYR A 493 32.30 -28.97 -13.10
C TYR A 493 32.67 -28.05 -14.28
N GLU A 494 33.81 -28.29 -14.95
CA GLU A 494 34.22 -27.46 -16.09
C GLU A 494 33.31 -27.65 -17.32
N THR A 495 32.69 -28.81 -17.52
CA THR A 495 31.86 -29.11 -18.71
C THR A 495 30.36 -28.88 -18.52
N HIS A 496 29.83 -28.84 -17.30
CA HIS A 496 28.37 -28.77 -17.05
C HIS A 496 27.92 -27.75 -16.00
N LEU A 497 28.82 -27.19 -15.19
CA LEU A 497 28.46 -26.25 -14.12
C LEU A 497 29.09 -24.86 -14.28
N LYS A 498 30.38 -24.76 -14.58
CA LYS A 498 31.11 -23.48 -14.65
C LYS A 498 30.45 -22.49 -15.61
N GLY A 499 30.13 -21.29 -15.11
CA GLY A 499 29.44 -20.25 -15.87
C GLY A 499 27.95 -20.52 -16.14
N LYS A 500 27.42 -21.70 -15.78
CA LYS A 500 25.98 -21.98 -15.84
C LYS A 500 25.25 -21.12 -14.80
N LYS A 501 24.24 -20.40 -15.25
CA LYS A 501 23.24 -19.72 -14.42
C LYS A 501 22.07 -20.67 -14.20
N ILE A 502 21.71 -20.91 -12.95
CA ILE A 502 20.58 -21.76 -12.56
C ILE A 502 19.54 -20.88 -11.87
N PRO A 503 18.27 -20.86 -12.33
CA PRO A 503 17.21 -20.14 -11.61
C PRO A 503 17.02 -20.78 -10.24
N ALA A 504 17.06 -19.94 -9.19
CA ALA A 504 16.65 -20.33 -7.86
C ALA A 504 15.13 -20.44 -7.79
N SER A 505 14.59 -21.21 -6.84
CA SER A 505 13.19 -21.07 -6.47
C SER A 505 12.92 -19.64 -5.96
N ASN A 506 11.85 -19.03 -6.48
CA ASN A 506 11.06 -17.86 -6.04
C ASN A 506 11.72 -16.60 -5.40
N PHE A 507 13.05 -16.49 -5.30
CA PHE A 507 13.70 -15.46 -4.46
C PHE A 507 14.94 -14.75 -5.07
N LEU A 508 15.52 -15.17 -6.21
CA LEU A 508 16.81 -14.64 -6.73
C LEU A 508 16.87 -14.56 -8.27
N LYS A 509 17.55 -13.55 -8.86
CA LYS A 509 17.71 -13.40 -10.33
C LYS A 509 18.29 -14.66 -11.00
N ASN A 510 19.48 -15.14 -10.59
CA ASN A 510 20.11 -16.37 -11.11
C ASN A 510 21.33 -16.79 -10.27
N ILE A 511 21.48 -18.07 -9.94
CA ILE A 511 22.66 -18.61 -9.24
C ILE A 511 23.74 -18.97 -10.26
N GLU A 512 24.84 -18.23 -10.32
CA GLU A 512 25.98 -18.57 -11.18
C GLU A 512 27.05 -19.40 -10.46
N PHE A 513 27.58 -20.41 -11.17
CA PHE A 513 28.66 -21.27 -10.72
C PHE A 513 30.04 -20.73 -11.14
N VAL A 514 30.42 -19.58 -10.59
CA VAL A 514 31.72 -18.92 -10.82
C VAL A 514 32.92 -19.79 -10.39
N SER A 515 34.08 -19.62 -11.05
CA SER A 515 35.29 -20.44 -10.86
C SER A 515 35.77 -20.65 -9.41
N LYS A 516 35.44 -19.72 -8.49
CA LYS A 516 35.74 -19.85 -7.04
C LYS A 516 34.99 -21.00 -6.35
N ALA A 517 33.88 -21.47 -6.90
CA ALA A 517 33.13 -22.62 -6.41
C ALA A 517 33.92 -23.95 -6.57
N LYS A 518 34.68 -24.08 -7.66
CA LYS A 518 35.48 -25.27 -8.01
C LYS A 518 36.31 -25.81 -6.83
N GLY A 519 37.07 -24.93 -6.17
CA GLY A 519 37.96 -25.29 -5.07
C GLY A 519 37.26 -25.75 -3.78
N LYS A 520 35.94 -25.54 -3.68
CA LYS A 520 35.10 -26.03 -2.56
C LYS A 520 34.36 -27.32 -2.91
N LEU A 521 33.90 -27.43 -4.15
CA LEU A 521 33.26 -28.64 -4.70
C LEU A 521 34.19 -29.88 -4.69
N LEU A 522 35.52 -29.68 -4.69
CA LEU A 522 36.54 -30.74 -4.77
C LEU A 522 37.14 -31.19 -3.41
N LYS A 523 36.54 -30.78 -2.27
CA LYS A 523 37.00 -31.12 -0.90
C LYS A 523 36.32 -32.39 -0.33
N PRO A 524 36.98 -33.09 0.62
CA PRO A 524 37.28 -34.54 0.60
C PRO A 524 36.12 -35.45 0.19
N ILE A 525 36.44 -36.45 -0.64
CA ILE A 525 35.52 -37.04 -1.59
C ILE A 525 35.19 -38.50 -1.23
N TYR A 526 33.91 -38.82 -1.34
CA TYR A 526 33.30 -40.15 -1.29
C TYR A 526 32.11 -40.16 -2.26
N SER A 527 31.61 -41.33 -2.64
CA SER A 527 30.68 -41.48 -3.78
C SER A 527 29.37 -40.69 -3.63
N GLU A 528 28.80 -40.59 -2.43
CA GLU A 528 27.56 -39.83 -2.17
C GLU A 528 27.71 -38.33 -2.46
N LYS A 529 28.91 -37.76 -2.28
CA LYS A 529 29.19 -36.36 -2.66
C LYS A 529 29.18 -36.17 -4.17
N VAL A 530 29.67 -37.13 -4.93
CA VAL A 530 29.69 -37.06 -6.40
C VAL A 530 28.26 -37.10 -6.95
N VAL A 531 27.41 -37.95 -6.39
CA VAL A 531 25.97 -37.99 -6.68
C VAL A 531 25.29 -36.65 -6.40
N VAL A 532 25.54 -36.03 -5.24
CA VAL A 532 24.97 -34.72 -4.89
C VAL A 532 25.43 -33.60 -5.83
N VAL A 533 26.68 -33.57 -6.28
CA VAL A 533 27.14 -32.56 -7.26
C VAL A 533 26.54 -32.80 -8.65
N LYS A 534 26.44 -34.06 -9.11
CA LYS A 534 25.76 -34.46 -10.36
C LYS A 534 24.27 -34.07 -10.39
N LYS A 535 23.68 -33.79 -9.23
CA LYS A 535 22.27 -33.46 -9.02
C LYS A 535 22.04 -32.11 -8.33
N ILE A 536 23.06 -31.24 -8.26
CA ILE A 536 22.98 -29.98 -7.51
C ILE A 536 21.90 -29.03 -8.05
N GLU A 537 21.61 -29.08 -9.35
CA GLU A 537 20.53 -28.30 -9.98
C GLU A 537 19.13 -28.72 -9.50
N GLU A 538 18.84 -30.02 -9.48
CA GLU A 538 17.59 -30.58 -8.97
C GLU A 538 17.46 -30.32 -7.46
N LEU A 539 18.57 -30.42 -6.72
CA LEU A 539 18.60 -30.13 -5.29
C LEU A 539 18.43 -28.63 -4.96
N ILE A 540 18.92 -27.71 -5.81
CA ILE A 540 18.64 -26.27 -5.69
C ILE A 540 17.15 -26.00 -5.91
N LYS A 541 16.58 -26.47 -7.04
CA LYS A 541 15.18 -26.25 -7.41
C LYS A 541 14.19 -26.86 -6.41
N SER A 542 14.56 -27.94 -5.73
CA SER A 542 13.79 -28.60 -4.67
C SER A 542 14.19 -28.20 -3.23
N SER A 543 15.11 -27.25 -3.05
CA SER A 543 15.52 -26.81 -1.71
C SER A 543 14.58 -25.77 -1.13
N THR A 544 14.29 -25.88 0.17
CA THR A 544 13.63 -24.84 0.93
C THR A 544 14.67 -23.88 1.50
N TYR A 545 14.35 -22.59 1.51
CA TYR A 545 15.16 -21.59 2.22
C TYR A 545 15.21 -21.92 3.73
N ASN A 546 16.34 -21.63 4.37
CA ASN A 546 16.57 -21.95 5.78
C ASN A 546 16.92 -20.72 6.63
N ASN A 547 17.92 -19.95 6.23
CA ASN A 547 18.27 -18.68 6.91
C ASN A 547 19.28 -17.86 6.11
N PHE A 548 19.34 -16.57 6.42
CA PHE A 548 20.41 -15.67 6.04
C PHE A 548 21.58 -15.83 7.02
N GLY A 549 22.81 -15.76 6.51
CA GLY A 549 24.04 -15.72 7.29
C GLY A 549 24.83 -14.46 6.98
N ASN A 550 25.19 -13.71 8.01
CA ASN A 550 25.93 -12.46 7.87
C ASN A 550 27.29 -12.65 7.17
N PRO A 551 27.80 -11.62 6.45
CA PRO A 551 29.14 -11.64 5.90
C PRO A 551 30.18 -11.71 7.02
N LYS A 552 31.31 -12.37 6.76
CA LYS A 552 32.43 -12.48 7.71
C LYS A 552 33.37 -11.27 7.58
N PRO A 553 34.15 -10.92 8.62
CA PRO A 553 35.18 -9.89 8.53
C PRO A 553 36.25 -10.14 7.43
N THR A 554 36.39 -11.38 6.97
CA THR A 554 37.30 -11.80 5.89
C THR A 554 36.67 -11.75 4.49
N ASP A 555 35.39 -11.40 4.37
CA ASP A 555 34.69 -11.30 3.08
C ASP A 555 34.86 -9.89 2.47
N LYS A 556 34.70 -9.78 1.15
CA LYS A 556 34.82 -8.51 0.44
C LYS A 556 33.68 -7.55 0.84
N LYS A 557 33.95 -6.23 0.80
CA LYS A 557 32.98 -5.13 1.06
C LYS A 557 31.74 -5.13 0.14
N ASP A 558 31.73 -5.95 -0.91
CA ASP A 558 30.64 -6.12 -1.88
C ASP A 558 29.64 -7.25 -1.49
N VAL A 559 29.97 -8.12 -0.54
CA VAL A 559 29.12 -9.22 -0.06
C VAL A 559 28.07 -8.68 0.92
N LEU A 560 26.78 -8.89 0.62
CA LEU A 560 25.67 -8.63 1.54
C LEU A 560 25.50 -9.75 2.57
N GLY A 561 25.80 -11.00 2.19
CA GLY A 561 25.75 -12.15 3.07
C GLY A 561 25.49 -13.46 2.34
N TYR A 562 24.83 -14.39 3.02
CA TYR A 562 24.74 -15.79 2.60
C TYR A 562 23.34 -16.36 2.74
N LEU A 563 22.76 -16.76 1.62
CA LEU A 563 21.47 -17.45 1.60
C LEU A 563 21.73 -18.95 1.75
N ASN A 564 21.21 -19.54 2.83
CA ASN A 564 21.36 -20.96 3.09
C ASN A 564 20.01 -21.66 2.89
N PHE A 565 20.06 -22.80 2.21
CA PHE A 565 18.92 -23.64 1.86
C PHE A 565 19.12 -25.06 2.41
N LYS A 566 18.02 -25.79 2.62
CA LYS A 566 17.98 -27.20 3.02
C LYS A 566 17.27 -28.01 1.94
N SER A 567 17.75 -29.23 1.68
CA SER A 567 17.05 -30.23 0.87
C SER A 567 17.17 -31.62 1.52
N LYS A 568 16.34 -32.57 1.07
CA LYS A 568 16.33 -33.97 1.49
C LYS A 568 16.60 -34.84 0.26
N VAL A 569 17.53 -35.78 0.38
CA VAL A 569 17.92 -36.71 -0.68
C VAL A 569 18.02 -38.13 -0.11
N VAL A 570 17.72 -39.15 -0.90
CA VAL A 570 17.94 -40.55 -0.52
C VAL A 570 19.08 -41.09 -1.35
N ILE A 571 20.14 -41.58 -0.69
CA ILE A 571 21.33 -42.12 -1.36
C ILE A 571 21.60 -43.52 -0.81
N ASP A 572 21.63 -44.52 -1.68
CA ASP A 572 21.71 -45.95 -1.34
C ASP A 572 20.66 -46.34 -0.27
N ASN A 573 19.39 -45.99 -0.54
CA ASN A 573 18.23 -46.16 0.35
C ASN A 573 18.32 -45.46 1.72
N LYS A 574 19.35 -44.63 1.98
CA LYS A 574 19.50 -43.87 3.24
C LYS A 574 19.20 -42.39 3.02
N GLN A 575 18.19 -41.87 3.71
CA GLN A 575 17.83 -40.46 3.66
C GLN A 575 18.92 -39.58 4.33
N ARG A 576 19.32 -38.51 3.65
CA ARG A 576 20.31 -37.52 4.12
C ARG A 576 19.78 -36.10 3.89
N HIS A 577 20.20 -35.20 4.75
CA HIS A 577 19.98 -33.76 4.56
C HIS A 577 21.14 -33.15 3.76
N VAL A 578 20.81 -32.33 2.78
CA VAL A 578 21.76 -31.47 2.08
C VAL A 578 21.54 -30.03 2.56
N ARG A 579 22.62 -29.29 2.82
CA ARG A 579 22.59 -27.83 2.95
C ARG A 579 23.30 -27.21 1.75
N ILE A 580 22.77 -26.12 1.23
CA ILE A 580 23.35 -25.39 0.11
C ILE A 580 23.51 -23.93 0.54
N SER A 581 24.68 -23.34 0.33
CA SER A 581 24.93 -21.91 0.59
C SER A 581 25.23 -21.18 -0.71
N ILE A 582 24.65 -20.00 -0.85
CA ILE A 582 24.83 -19.07 -1.97
C ILE A 582 25.30 -17.72 -1.40
N VAL A 583 26.21 -17.05 -2.10
CA VAL A 583 26.67 -15.68 -1.78
C VAL A 583 25.73 -14.69 -2.44
N LEU A 584 25.29 -13.67 -1.71
CA LEU A 584 24.57 -12.51 -2.24
C LEU A 584 25.48 -11.28 -2.21
N TYR A 585 25.55 -10.56 -3.33
CA TYR A 585 26.33 -9.33 -3.48
C TYR A 585 25.42 -8.09 -3.56
N LYS A 586 25.99 -6.89 -3.31
CA LYS A 586 25.27 -5.61 -3.29
C LYS A 586 24.57 -5.25 -4.60
N ASN A 587 25.10 -5.72 -5.72
CA ASN A 587 24.51 -5.61 -7.07
C ASN A 587 23.40 -6.67 -7.35
N ARG A 588 22.93 -7.39 -6.32
CA ARG A 588 21.96 -8.50 -6.40
C ARG A 588 22.45 -9.74 -7.18
N GLU A 589 23.73 -9.83 -7.55
CA GLU A 589 24.30 -11.08 -8.09
C GLU A 589 24.32 -12.18 -7.03
N THR A 590 24.09 -13.43 -7.46
CA THR A 590 24.11 -14.60 -6.56
C THR A 590 25.00 -15.71 -7.07
N HIS A 591 25.99 -16.11 -6.27
CA HIS A 591 27.03 -17.07 -6.67
C HIS A 591 27.04 -18.31 -5.77
N PHE A 592 27.15 -19.51 -6.34
CA PHE A 592 27.21 -20.75 -5.57
C PHE A 592 28.43 -20.77 -4.63
N LYS A 593 28.22 -20.95 -3.32
CA LYS A 593 29.30 -20.88 -2.31
C LYS A 593 29.85 -22.25 -1.93
N THR A 594 28.96 -23.18 -1.53
CA THR A 594 29.30 -24.52 -1.02
C THR A 594 28.03 -25.35 -0.81
N TYR A 595 28.19 -26.65 -0.59
CA TYR A 595 27.15 -27.52 -0.04
C TYR A 595 27.73 -28.37 1.11
N GLU A 596 26.85 -28.92 1.94
CA GLU A 596 27.16 -29.88 3.01
C GLU A 596 26.18 -31.07 2.95
N ILE A 597 26.61 -32.27 3.33
CA ILE A 597 25.74 -33.44 3.50
C ILE A 597 25.80 -33.85 4.97
N GLY A 598 24.64 -34.01 5.60
CA GLY A 598 24.52 -34.52 6.96
C GLY A 598 24.97 -35.98 7.07
N LYS A 599 25.64 -36.31 8.17
CA LYS A 599 25.84 -37.72 8.58
C LYS A 599 24.48 -38.35 8.89
N THR A 600 24.37 -39.66 8.71
CA THR A 600 23.21 -40.43 9.21
C THR A 600 23.05 -40.22 10.71
N LYS A 601 21.80 -40.16 11.19
CA LYS A 601 21.54 -40.51 12.59
C LYS A 601 22.04 -41.95 12.80
N LYS A 602 22.70 -42.24 13.93
CA LYS A 602 22.66 -43.61 14.45
C LYS A 602 21.21 -43.93 14.77
N GLU A 603 20.75 -45.12 14.40
CA GLU A 603 19.56 -45.69 15.03
C GLU A 603 19.88 -45.90 16.52
N SER A 604 18.89 -45.64 17.37
CA SER A 604 19.01 -45.90 18.81
C SER A 604 19.02 -47.40 19.03
N ASP A 605 20.01 -47.91 19.76
CA ASP A 605 20.04 -49.31 20.18
C ASP A 605 18.75 -49.66 20.93
N LYS A 606 17.93 -50.54 20.34
CA LYS A 606 16.79 -51.14 21.02
C LYS A 606 17.32 -52.25 21.94
N SER A 607 17.34 -52.00 23.24
CA SER A 607 17.40 -53.08 24.23
C SER A 607 16.15 -53.97 24.05
N PRO A 608 16.29 -55.31 23.95
CA PRO A 608 15.16 -56.22 23.85
C PRO A 608 14.40 -56.31 25.19
N ASP A 609 13.15 -56.77 25.12
CA ASP A 609 12.24 -56.86 26.26
C ASP A 609 12.73 -57.83 27.35
N ALA A 610 12.55 -57.45 28.62
CA ALA A 610 12.71 -58.31 29.78
C ALA A 610 11.63 -58.01 30.83
N LEU A 611 10.89 -59.07 31.16
CA LEU A 611 9.71 -59.15 32.03
C LEU A 611 9.79 -58.41 33.38
N VAL A 612 8.61 -57.98 33.84
CA VAL A 612 8.39 -57.50 35.22
C VAL A 612 8.52 -58.66 36.22
N ILE A 613 9.49 -58.58 37.13
CA ILE A 613 9.47 -59.27 38.43
C ILE A 613 9.94 -58.27 39.50
N SER A 614 9.28 -58.26 40.66
CA SER A 614 9.58 -57.40 41.80
C SER A 614 10.55 -58.05 42.79
N LYS A 615 11.40 -57.24 43.44
CA LYS A 615 11.84 -57.43 44.84
C LYS A 615 12.55 -56.18 45.39
N THR A 616 12.75 -56.19 46.71
CA THR A 616 13.12 -55.03 47.54
C THR A 616 14.55 -55.10 48.07
N SER A 617 14.98 -53.98 48.68
CA SER A 617 15.88 -53.86 49.85
C SER A 617 17.39 -54.23 49.73
N ASP A 618 18.18 -53.32 50.29
CA ASP A 618 19.52 -53.44 50.92
C ASP A 618 20.79 -53.77 50.11
N GLY A 619 21.90 -53.14 50.54
CA GLY A 619 23.25 -53.71 50.43
C GLY A 619 24.41 -52.80 49.92
N GLY A 620 25.27 -52.34 50.83
CA GLY A 620 26.73 -52.52 50.62
C GLY A 620 27.62 -51.44 49.95
N LYS A 621 27.93 -50.37 50.68
CA LYS A 621 29.28 -49.78 50.91
C LYS A 621 30.40 -49.74 49.82
N ILE A 622 30.89 -48.51 49.56
CA ILE A 622 32.30 -48.02 49.65
C ILE A 622 33.40 -48.58 48.71
N SER A 623 33.91 -47.72 47.80
CA SER A 623 35.30 -47.17 47.77
C SER A 623 35.45 -46.21 46.57
N LEU A 624 36.14 -45.06 46.52
CA LEU A 624 36.96 -44.23 47.44
C LEU A 624 38.51 -44.27 47.30
N SER A 625 39.02 -43.63 46.23
CA SER A 625 40.34 -43.00 46.11
C SER A 625 40.18 -41.68 45.31
N LYS A 626 40.73 -40.47 45.60
CA LYS A 626 41.98 -39.95 46.21
C LYS A 626 43.21 -40.31 45.37
N ASN A 627 44.13 -39.41 44.95
CA ASN A 627 44.65 -38.09 45.41
C ASN A 627 45.28 -37.34 44.18
N LYS A 628 45.86 -36.10 44.15
CA LYS A 628 46.09 -34.95 45.08
C LYS A 628 46.48 -33.68 44.25
N ASN A 629 46.00 -32.48 44.62
CA ASN A 629 46.64 -31.13 44.44
C ASN A 629 46.92 -30.61 42.99
N THR A 630 47.26 -29.32 42.72
CA THR A 630 47.55 -28.08 43.49
C THR A 630 46.63 -26.91 43.00
N LYS A 631 46.16 -25.92 43.78
CA LYS A 631 46.83 -24.76 44.47
C LYS A 631 47.67 -23.88 43.52
N LYS A 632 47.62 -22.52 43.50
CA LYS A 632 46.87 -21.50 44.29
C LYS A 632 46.85 -20.10 43.58
N SER A 633 46.27 -19.08 44.23
CA SER A 633 46.47 -17.59 44.14
C SER A 633 45.91 -16.75 42.97
N ASN A 634 44.70 -16.21 43.20
CA ASN A 634 44.28 -14.79 43.20
C ASN A 634 44.96 -13.72 42.30
N SER A 635 44.15 -13.00 41.50
CA SER A 635 44.00 -11.52 41.58
C SER A 635 42.80 -11.02 40.72
N VAL A 636 42.32 -9.80 41.02
CA VAL A 636 41.05 -9.17 40.58
C VAL A 636 41.27 -7.63 40.64
N PRO A 637 40.57 -6.72 39.91
CA PRO A 637 39.55 -6.86 38.85
C PRO A 637 39.90 -6.15 37.52
N LYS A 638 39.08 -6.38 36.48
CA LYS A 638 38.29 -5.36 35.72
C LYS A 638 37.85 -5.91 34.36
N ASN A 639 36.56 -5.84 34.04
CA ASN A 639 36.11 -5.86 32.64
C ASN A 639 34.72 -5.23 32.49
N ASN A 640 34.54 -4.44 31.43
CA ASN A 640 33.31 -3.68 31.18
C ASN A 640 32.32 -4.44 30.30
N LEU A 641 31.03 -4.21 30.55
CA LEU A 641 29.93 -4.14 29.58
C LEU A 641 29.96 -5.08 28.36
N LYS A 642 29.20 -6.19 28.42
CA LYS A 642 28.51 -6.78 27.25
C LYS A 642 27.39 -7.76 27.65
N LYS A 643 26.22 -7.23 28.03
CA LYS A 643 24.96 -8.00 28.01
C LYS A 643 24.38 -7.96 26.59
N GLY A 644 24.78 -8.91 25.75
CA GLY A 644 24.04 -9.23 24.52
C GLY A 644 22.78 -10.01 24.85
N LEU A 645 21.72 -9.87 24.04
CA LEU A 645 20.43 -10.52 24.32
C LEU A 645 20.52 -12.05 24.15
N ASN A 646 20.24 -12.78 25.23
CA ASN A 646 19.81 -14.18 25.15
C ASN A 646 18.28 -14.19 24.98
N GLY A 647 17.80 -14.73 23.85
CA GLY A 647 16.38 -14.67 23.49
C GLY A 647 15.95 -15.74 22.48
N SER A 648 16.37 -16.99 22.70
CA SER A 648 15.88 -18.10 21.87
C SER A 648 14.44 -18.45 22.24
N LEU A 649 13.54 -18.53 21.25
CA LEU A 649 12.16 -18.97 21.45
C LEU A 649 12.06 -20.42 21.98
N SER A 650 13.13 -21.21 21.89
CA SER A 650 13.18 -22.60 22.40
C SER A 650 13.09 -22.74 23.92
N ASN A 651 13.17 -21.66 24.69
CA ASN A 651 13.33 -21.70 26.15
C ASN A 651 12.17 -21.08 26.94
N ARG A 652 11.07 -20.69 26.29
CA ARG A 652 9.83 -20.27 26.97
C ARG A 652 8.86 -21.46 27.08
N SER A 653 9.18 -22.35 28.03
CA SER A 653 8.35 -23.51 28.39
C SER A 653 8.21 -23.64 29.91
N ASN A 654 8.09 -22.50 30.60
CA ASN A 654 7.53 -22.47 31.95
C ASN A 654 6.00 -22.49 31.82
N ASN A 655 5.32 -23.35 32.57
CA ASN A 655 3.86 -23.32 32.70
C ASN A 655 3.44 -22.17 33.64
N GLN A 656 3.54 -20.93 33.17
CA GLN A 656 2.75 -19.84 33.71
C GLN A 656 1.39 -19.87 33.00
N GLN A 657 0.35 -20.20 33.76
CA GLN A 657 -1.03 -20.19 33.30
C GLN A 657 -1.46 -18.72 33.13
N ARG A 658 -1.58 -18.27 31.87
CA ARG A 658 -1.97 -16.90 31.56
C ARG A 658 -3.34 -16.60 32.15
N GLN A 659 -3.45 -15.42 32.75
CA GLN A 659 -4.71 -14.88 33.28
C GLN A 659 -5.28 -13.87 32.29
N PHE A 660 -6.60 -13.75 32.29
CA PHE A 660 -7.35 -12.85 31.42
C PHE A 660 -8.39 -12.09 32.26
N PHE A 661 -8.85 -10.95 31.75
CA PHE A 661 -10.05 -10.34 32.28
C PHE A 661 -11.27 -11.16 31.83
N GLU A 662 -11.96 -11.78 32.79
CA GLU A 662 -13.10 -12.67 32.60
C GLU A 662 -14.32 -12.09 33.32
N LEU A 663 -15.36 -11.76 32.55
CA LEU A 663 -16.62 -11.19 33.00
C LEU A 663 -17.65 -12.29 33.30
N LEU A 664 -18.63 -11.96 34.15
CA LEU A 664 -19.75 -12.86 34.43
C LEU A 664 -20.62 -13.13 33.18
N PRO A 665 -21.32 -14.28 33.09
CA PRO A 665 -22.07 -14.70 31.89
C PRO A 665 -23.13 -13.71 31.38
N GLU A 666 -23.73 -12.92 32.26
CA GLU A 666 -24.64 -11.82 31.95
C GLU A 666 -24.00 -10.71 31.11
N HIS A 667 -22.67 -10.55 31.19
CA HIS A 667 -21.88 -9.58 30.42
C HIS A 667 -21.12 -10.22 29.25
N LYS A 668 -21.51 -11.43 28.83
CA LYS A 668 -20.87 -12.20 27.73
C LYS A 668 -20.71 -11.37 26.46
N ASP A 669 -21.66 -10.52 26.10
CA ASP A 669 -21.59 -9.72 24.87
C ASP A 669 -20.46 -8.66 24.93
N LEU A 670 -20.19 -8.08 26.11
CA LEU A 670 -19.00 -7.25 26.33
C LEU A 670 -17.72 -8.12 26.33
N GLN A 671 -17.75 -9.32 26.90
CA GLN A 671 -16.60 -10.24 26.88
C GLN A 671 -16.20 -10.63 25.45
N ASP A 672 -17.17 -10.98 24.60
CA ASP A 672 -16.94 -11.36 23.21
C ASP A 672 -16.51 -10.15 22.36
N PHE A 673 -17.01 -8.95 22.67
CA PHE A 673 -16.53 -7.69 22.08
C PHE A 673 -15.05 -7.43 22.40
N LEU A 674 -14.68 -7.45 23.69
CA LEU A 674 -13.32 -7.20 24.15
C LEU A 674 -12.33 -8.33 23.80
N GLY A 675 -12.81 -9.57 23.68
CA GLY A 675 -12.00 -10.76 23.49
C GLY A 675 -11.25 -11.19 24.76
N LYS A 676 -10.10 -11.83 24.59
CA LYS A 676 -9.29 -12.37 25.70
C LYS A 676 -8.18 -11.42 26.12
N VAL A 677 -8.58 -10.35 26.82
CA VAL A 677 -7.67 -9.31 27.32
C VAL A 677 -6.73 -9.91 28.37
N GLU A 678 -5.44 -10.03 28.05
CA GLU A 678 -4.45 -10.72 28.89
C GLU A 678 -3.97 -9.85 30.06
N ILE A 679 -4.02 -10.39 31.28
CA ILE A 679 -3.48 -9.77 32.48
C ILE A 679 -1.96 -9.97 32.44
N GLN A 680 -1.26 -8.98 31.89
CA GLN A 680 0.18 -9.07 31.66
C GLN A 680 1.02 -8.88 32.94
N GLU A 681 1.98 -9.77 33.19
CA GLU A 681 2.84 -9.71 34.38
C GLU A 681 3.85 -8.54 34.40
N HIS A 682 3.99 -7.79 33.30
CA HIS A 682 5.10 -6.84 33.09
C HIS A 682 4.68 -5.44 32.64
N GLU A 683 3.46 -5.28 32.12
CA GLU A 683 2.82 -4.03 31.72
C GLU A 683 1.30 -4.16 31.94
N SER A 684 0.51 -3.16 31.54
CA SER A 684 -0.95 -3.15 31.59
C SER A 684 -1.55 -3.06 30.20
N ALA A 685 -2.79 -3.52 30.03
CA ALA A 685 -3.54 -3.36 28.78
C ALA A 685 -4.15 -1.95 28.70
N VAL A 686 -4.12 -1.34 27.51
CA VAL A 686 -4.72 -0.01 27.27
C VAL A 686 -5.79 -0.07 26.17
N MET A 687 -7.01 0.34 26.52
CA MET A 687 -8.12 0.61 25.62
C MET A 687 -8.40 2.12 25.52
N THR A 688 -8.49 2.64 24.30
CA THR A 688 -8.95 4.01 24.04
C THR A 688 -10.38 4.01 23.50
N LEU A 689 -11.18 5.00 23.92
CA LEU A 689 -12.59 5.16 23.51
C LEU A 689 -12.83 6.55 22.92
N SER A 690 -13.21 6.61 21.65
CA SER A 690 -13.15 7.84 20.84
C SER A 690 -14.43 8.06 20.04
N ALA A 691 -15.09 9.22 20.19
CA ALA A 691 -16.37 9.46 19.49
C ALA A 691 -16.80 10.94 19.41
N PRO A 692 -17.77 11.29 18.52
CA PRO A 692 -18.40 12.61 18.45
C PRO A 692 -19.13 13.06 19.74
N ALA A 693 -19.62 14.30 19.76
CA ALA A 693 -20.44 14.81 20.86
C ALA A 693 -21.85 14.18 20.85
N GLY A 694 -22.35 13.80 22.04
CA GLY A 694 -23.67 13.19 22.20
C GLY A 694 -23.82 11.79 21.60
N SER A 695 -22.74 11.00 21.54
CA SER A 695 -22.74 9.60 21.05
C SER A 695 -22.79 8.54 22.18
N GLY A 696 -23.00 8.95 23.44
CA GLY A 696 -23.07 8.01 24.57
C GLY A 696 -21.74 7.49 25.14
N LYS A 697 -20.60 8.14 24.89
CA LYS A 697 -19.28 7.74 25.47
C LYS A 697 -19.34 7.41 26.96
N THR A 698 -19.83 8.36 27.76
CA THR A 698 -19.92 8.20 29.22
C THR A 698 -20.93 7.11 29.61
N THR A 699 -22.02 6.92 28.85
CA THR A 699 -22.95 5.78 29.02
C THR A 699 -22.27 4.44 28.80
N ALA A 700 -21.45 4.32 27.74
CA ALA A 700 -20.68 3.10 27.48
C ALA A 700 -19.65 2.83 28.59
N VAL A 701 -18.98 3.87 29.10
CA VAL A 701 -18.04 3.75 30.24
C VAL A 701 -18.75 3.29 31.51
N PHE A 702 -19.89 3.89 31.89
CA PHE A 702 -20.63 3.46 33.09
C PHE A 702 -21.09 2.00 32.98
N LYS A 703 -21.55 1.55 31.81
CA LYS A 703 -21.92 0.15 31.58
C LYS A 703 -20.73 -0.81 31.63
N MET A 704 -19.57 -0.43 31.08
CA MET A 704 -18.33 -1.20 31.24
C MET A 704 -17.90 -1.27 32.71
N MET A 705 -17.94 -0.14 33.44
CA MET A 705 -17.66 -0.09 34.88
C MET A 705 -18.57 -1.03 35.67
N ASN A 706 -19.87 -1.08 35.35
CA ASN A 706 -20.80 -2.02 35.97
C ASN A 706 -20.37 -3.47 35.72
N ALA A 707 -20.13 -3.85 34.46
CA ALA A 707 -19.77 -5.21 34.07
C ALA A 707 -18.49 -5.71 34.75
N PHE A 708 -17.42 -4.91 34.79
CA PHE A 708 -16.18 -5.27 35.48
C PHE A 708 -16.37 -5.37 37.00
N SER A 709 -17.12 -4.43 37.60
CA SER A 709 -17.29 -4.37 39.06
C SER A 709 -18.22 -5.48 39.57
N GLU A 710 -19.30 -5.79 38.87
CA GLU A 710 -20.13 -6.96 39.15
C GLU A 710 -19.33 -8.26 39.02
N SER A 711 -18.39 -8.32 38.07
CA SER A 711 -17.45 -9.44 37.92
C SER A 711 -16.36 -9.50 39.00
N GLY A 712 -16.37 -8.58 39.97
CA GLY A 712 -15.51 -8.60 41.16
C GLY A 712 -14.19 -7.84 41.02
N TYR A 713 -13.94 -7.17 39.89
CA TYR A 713 -12.78 -6.30 39.72
C TYR A 713 -12.98 -4.98 40.48
N LYS A 714 -11.94 -4.50 41.15
CA LYS A 714 -11.95 -3.15 41.75
C LYS A 714 -11.83 -2.12 40.64
N THR A 715 -12.77 -1.19 40.59
CA THR A 715 -12.84 -0.22 39.49
C THR A 715 -12.52 1.18 40.00
N LEU A 716 -11.55 1.85 39.38
CA LEU A 716 -11.26 3.26 39.60
C LEU A 716 -11.84 4.09 38.46
N PHE A 717 -12.57 5.18 38.75
CA PHE A 717 -13.04 6.12 37.73
C PHE A 717 -12.57 7.55 38.00
N ALA A 718 -11.61 8.00 37.19
CA ALA A 718 -11.21 9.41 37.13
C ALA A 718 -12.18 10.19 36.23
N SER A 719 -13.30 10.61 36.80
CA SER A 719 -14.24 11.54 36.17
C SER A 719 -13.70 12.97 36.29
N LEU A 720 -12.86 13.36 35.33
CA LEU A 720 -12.24 14.69 35.26
C LEU A 720 -13.16 15.69 34.54
N GLU A 721 -13.91 15.25 33.53
CA GLU A 721 -14.78 16.11 32.73
C GLU A 721 -16.02 16.57 33.51
N GLU A 722 -16.58 15.71 34.36
CA GLU A 722 -17.80 15.92 35.15
C GLU A 722 -17.56 15.53 36.63
N HIS A 723 -18.08 16.32 37.58
CA HIS A 723 -17.78 16.14 39.01
C HIS A 723 -18.51 14.91 39.59
N PRO A 724 -17.84 14.03 40.37
CA PRO A 724 -18.49 12.84 40.96
C PRO A 724 -19.70 13.17 41.84
N GLU A 725 -19.61 14.24 42.65
CA GLU A 725 -20.69 14.71 43.53
C GLU A 725 -21.72 15.59 42.79
N SER A 726 -21.93 15.38 41.48
CA SER A 726 -22.93 16.13 40.72
C SER A 726 -24.17 15.29 40.44
N TYR A 727 -25.35 15.92 40.51
CA TYR A 727 -26.63 15.30 40.18
C TYR A 727 -26.64 14.57 38.82
N LEU A 728 -25.85 15.04 37.85
CA LEU A 728 -25.74 14.40 36.54
C LEU A 728 -24.89 13.11 36.57
N PHE A 729 -23.90 13.04 37.46
CA PHE A 729 -23.11 11.84 37.73
C PHE A 729 -23.91 10.84 38.57
N GLU A 730 -24.52 11.29 39.68
CA GLU A 730 -25.40 10.49 40.55
C GLU A 730 -26.51 9.81 39.74
N LYS A 731 -27.22 10.59 38.89
CA LYS A 731 -28.27 10.05 38.03
C LYS A 731 -27.78 8.99 37.04
N LYS A 732 -26.52 9.06 36.57
CA LYS A 732 -25.93 8.00 35.73
C LYS A 732 -25.51 6.80 36.55
N ALA A 733 -25.02 7.01 37.78
CA ALA A 733 -24.69 5.93 38.70
C ALA A 733 -25.95 5.12 39.03
N ASP A 734 -27.07 5.77 39.35
CA ASP A 734 -28.34 5.09 39.61
C ASP A 734 -29.00 4.49 38.36
N GLN A 735 -28.74 5.04 37.16
CA GLN A 735 -29.28 4.50 35.91
C GLN A 735 -28.49 3.29 35.36
N PHE A 736 -27.18 3.19 35.64
CA PHE A 736 -26.29 2.24 34.95
C PHE A 736 -25.42 1.37 35.86
N LEU A 737 -25.36 1.62 37.17
CA LEU A 737 -24.59 0.83 38.13
C LEU A 737 -25.53 0.11 39.11
N SER A 738 -25.35 -1.19 39.31
CA SER A 738 -25.99 -1.91 40.42
C SER A 738 -25.34 -1.56 41.75
N ASP A 739 -26.02 -1.85 42.86
CA ASP A 739 -25.49 -1.51 44.19
C ASP A 739 -24.17 -2.26 44.49
N LYS A 740 -24.02 -3.49 44.00
CA LYS A 740 -22.75 -4.25 44.02
C LYS A 740 -21.64 -3.54 43.25
N ALA A 741 -21.95 -2.93 42.11
CA ALA A 741 -20.97 -2.13 41.37
C ALA A 741 -20.64 -0.82 42.12
N LYS A 742 -21.62 -0.15 42.73
CA LYS A 742 -21.40 1.07 43.54
C LYS A 742 -20.47 0.81 44.74
N GLU A 743 -20.50 -0.36 45.36
CA GLU A 743 -19.56 -0.75 46.43
C GLU A 743 -18.11 -0.97 45.96
N LEU A 744 -17.90 -1.32 44.68
CA LEU A 744 -16.60 -1.69 44.11
C LEU A 744 -16.00 -0.63 43.16
N ILE A 745 -16.75 0.44 42.90
CA ILE A 745 -16.32 1.60 42.10
C ILE A 745 -15.84 2.71 43.03
N TYR A 746 -14.54 3.00 42.99
CA TYR A 746 -13.96 4.19 43.62
C TYR A 746 -13.89 5.32 42.60
N ALA A 747 -14.51 6.47 42.88
CA ALA A 747 -14.54 7.62 41.97
C ALA A 747 -14.21 8.96 42.66
N PRO A 748 -12.94 9.20 43.04
CA PRO A 748 -12.56 10.43 43.75
C PRO A 748 -12.66 11.69 42.90
N ASN A 749 -12.87 12.82 43.57
CA ASN A 749 -12.82 14.14 42.96
C ASN A 749 -11.38 14.58 42.68
N TYR A 750 -10.88 14.27 41.48
CA TYR A 750 -9.54 14.67 41.06
C TYR A 750 -9.53 16.08 40.42
N SER A 751 -8.96 17.02 41.16
CA SER A 751 -8.64 18.37 40.72
C SER A 751 -7.18 18.47 40.25
N ARG A 752 -6.75 19.68 39.86
CA ARG A 752 -5.36 19.95 39.50
C ARG A 752 -4.38 19.79 40.67
N GLU A 753 -4.86 19.90 41.90
CA GLU A 753 -4.02 19.98 43.11
C GLU A 753 -3.74 18.59 43.70
N ASN A 754 -4.72 17.67 43.63
CA ASN A 754 -4.62 16.30 44.12
C ASN A 754 -4.42 15.25 43.00
N ILE A 755 -4.18 15.64 41.75
CA ILE A 755 -4.01 14.70 40.62
C ILE A 755 -2.88 13.66 40.79
N ASN A 756 -1.94 13.90 41.70
CA ASN A 756 -0.89 12.92 42.03
C ASN A 756 -1.43 11.76 42.89
N ASP A 757 -2.59 11.90 43.52
CA ASP A 757 -3.25 10.84 44.29
C ASP A 757 -3.90 9.79 43.38
N PHE A 758 -4.43 10.19 42.22
CA PHE A 758 -4.85 9.27 41.15
C PHE A 758 -3.76 8.24 40.81
N LEU A 759 -2.49 8.66 40.76
CA LEU A 759 -1.35 7.78 40.47
C LEU A 759 -1.03 6.79 41.62
N LYS A 760 -1.56 7.01 42.83
CA LYS A 760 -1.52 6.07 43.96
C LYS A 760 -2.74 5.16 43.93
N ASP A 761 -3.91 5.70 43.63
CA ASP A 761 -5.18 4.97 43.64
C ASP A 761 -5.22 3.87 42.57
N ILE A 762 -4.54 4.07 41.43
CA ILE A 762 -4.31 3.04 40.40
C ILE A 762 -3.65 1.77 40.98
N GLU A 763 -2.83 1.86 42.03
CA GLU A 763 -2.21 0.67 42.64
C GLU A 763 -3.27 -0.27 43.25
N ASN A 764 -4.39 0.29 43.76
CA ASN A 764 -5.43 -0.43 44.49
C ASN A 764 -6.61 -0.94 43.63
N ALA A 765 -6.77 -0.46 42.40
CA ALA A 765 -7.83 -0.87 41.46
C ALA A 765 -7.29 -1.77 40.35
N ASP A 766 -8.11 -2.66 39.79
CA ASP A 766 -7.73 -3.60 38.73
C ASP A 766 -8.05 -3.03 37.33
N VAL A 767 -9.17 -2.31 37.22
CA VAL A 767 -9.64 -1.65 36.00
C VAL A 767 -9.78 -0.14 36.27
N ILE A 768 -9.27 0.69 35.37
CA ILE A 768 -9.17 2.14 35.56
C ILE A 768 -9.78 2.88 34.35
N PHE A 769 -10.87 3.60 34.61
CA PHE A 769 -11.57 4.44 33.64
C PHE A 769 -11.16 5.91 33.78
N VAL A 770 -11.04 6.62 32.66
CA VAL A 770 -10.66 8.05 32.64
C VAL A 770 -11.51 8.82 31.63
N ASP A 771 -12.33 9.77 32.10
CA ASP A 771 -13.06 10.73 31.25
C ASP A 771 -12.60 12.16 31.59
N SER A 772 -11.63 12.78 30.90
CA SER A 772 -10.96 12.36 29.66
C SER A 772 -9.45 12.63 29.71
N MET A 773 -8.68 11.95 28.85
CA MET A 773 -7.20 12.09 28.75
C MET A 773 -6.74 13.55 28.62
N LYS A 774 -7.55 14.38 27.95
CA LYS A 774 -7.30 15.81 27.73
C LYS A 774 -7.18 16.60 29.04
N LYS A 775 -7.99 16.31 30.06
CA LYS A 775 -7.87 16.96 31.37
C LYS A 775 -6.69 16.38 32.17
N LEU A 776 -6.43 15.07 32.04
CA LEU A 776 -5.27 14.43 32.67
C LEU A 776 -3.95 15.08 32.22
N TRP A 777 -3.77 15.33 30.92
CA TRP A 777 -2.63 16.08 30.36
C TRP A 777 -2.58 17.57 30.76
N GLN A 778 -3.70 18.20 31.11
CA GLN A 778 -3.72 19.60 31.60
C GLN A 778 -3.25 19.70 33.06
N TYR A 779 -3.49 18.65 33.85
CA TYR A 779 -3.11 18.59 35.25
C TYR A 779 -1.69 18.01 35.42
N LEU A 780 -1.35 16.92 34.72
CA LEU A 780 -0.02 16.31 34.70
C LEU A 780 0.79 16.76 33.47
N LYS A 781 1.65 17.76 33.64
CA LYS A 781 2.55 18.24 32.57
C LYS A 781 3.62 17.20 32.22
N GLY A 782 3.75 16.87 30.94
CA GLY A 782 4.77 15.94 30.43
C GLY A 782 4.43 14.45 30.57
N PHE A 783 3.19 14.16 30.97
CA PHE A 783 2.67 12.81 31.22
C PHE A 783 2.46 12.00 29.94
N ASP A 784 3.02 10.79 29.91
CA ASP A 784 3.02 9.90 28.77
C ASP A 784 2.22 8.60 29.02
N LEU A 785 1.34 8.24 28.07
CA LEU A 785 0.42 7.11 28.22
C LEU A 785 1.15 5.75 28.33
N ASP A 786 2.20 5.59 27.54
CA ASP A 786 2.97 4.35 27.46
C ASP A 786 3.90 4.20 28.69
N ASN A 787 4.63 5.24 29.05
CA ASN A 787 5.65 5.16 30.11
C ASN A 787 5.12 5.47 31.52
N ASP A 788 4.13 6.37 31.70
CA ASP A 788 3.58 6.71 33.03
C ASP A 788 2.33 5.90 33.43
N LEU A 789 1.65 5.23 32.49
CA LEU A 789 0.57 4.27 32.80
C LEU A 789 0.93 2.85 32.38
N ARG A 790 0.95 2.55 31.07
CA ARG A 790 1.02 1.18 30.50
C ARG A 790 2.18 0.36 31.09
N LYS A 791 3.39 0.90 31.13
CA LYS A 791 4.61 0.23 31.63
C LYS A 791 4.84 0.37 33.13
N LYS A 792 4.26 1.41 33.75
CA LYS A 792 4.47 1.73 35.17
C LYS A 792 3.68 0.78 36.06
N PHE A 793 2.40 0.60 35.76
CA PHE A 793 1.52 -0.33 36.45
C PHE A 793 1.43 -1.65 35.68
N LYS A 794 1.15 -2.75 36.36
CA LYS A 794 1.20 -4.11 35.79
C LYS A 794 -0.09 -4.86 36.04
N GLY A 795 -0.53 -5.64 35.06
CA GLY A 795 -1.76 -6.45 35.16
C GLY A 795 -3.05 -5.64 35.23
N LYS A 796 -3.02 -4.32 34.98
CA LYS A 796 -4.20 -3.46 34.98
C LYS A 796 -4.86 -3.41 33.59
N LEU A 797 -6.10 -2.96 33.55
CA LEU A 797 -6.76 -2.51 32.31
C LEU A 797 -7.12 -1.03 32.42
N PHE A 798 -6.59 -0.21 31.51
CA PHE A 798 -6.96 1.21 31.39
C PHE A 798 -7.98 1.40 30.26
N VAL A 799 -9.08 2.10 30.53
CA VAL A 799 -10.12 2.46 29.55
C VAL A 799 -10.27 3.99 29.51
N ILE A 800 -9.74 4.62 28.47
CA ILE A 800 -9.50 6.07 28.45
C ILE A 800 -10.32 6.74 27.35
N ILE A 801 -11.18 7.70 27.72
CA ILE A 801 -11.92 8.52 26.76
C ILE A 801 -11.03 9.59 26.13
N PHE A 802 -11.14 9.70 24.80
CA PHE A 802 -10.62 10.81 24.01
C PHE A 802 -11.76 11.58 23.34
N GLN A 803 -11.65 12.91 23.34
CA GLN A 803 -12.49 13.76 22.52
C GLN A 803 -12.01 13.70 21.07
N LEU A 804 -12.92 13.64 20.10
CA LEU A 804 -12.58 13.86 18.70
C LEU A 804 -12.45 15.35 18.39
N THR A 805 -11.65 15.68 17.38
CA THR A 805 -11.66 16.99 16.71
C THR A 805 -12.90 17.14 15.82
N SER A 806 -13.17 18.36 15.33
CA SER A 806 -14.14 18.60 14.25
C SER A 806 -13.79 17.89 12.92
N SER A 807 -12.57 17.34 12.81
CA SER A 807 -12.09 16.50 11.71
C SER A 807 -12.06 15.00 12.04
N GLY A 808 -12.72 14.56 13.13
CA GLY A 808 -12.91 13.15 13.46
C GLY A 808 -11.69 12.41 14.05
N LYS A 809 -10.60 13.11 14.41
CA LYS A 809 -9.36 12.50 14.93
C LYS A 809 -9.24 12.62 16.44
N MET A 810 -8.51 11.71 17.10
CA MET A 810 -8.28 11.78 18.54
C MET A 810 -7.52 13.06 18.93
N ARG A 811 -8.08 13.85 19.86
CA ARG A 811 -7.59 15.19 20.24
C ARG A 811 -6.39 15.09 21.20
N GLY A 812 -5.27 14.61 20.66
CA GLY A 812 -3.96 14.50 21.32
C GLY A 812 -2.79 14.42 20.34
N GLY A 813 -3.01 13.83 19.16
CA GLY A 813 -1.96 13.51 18.19
C GLY A 813 -2.02 12.02 17.82
N SER A 814 -1.21 11.61 16.84
CA SER A 814 -1.15 10.23 16.36
C SER A 814 -0.63 9.24 17.39
N ASP A 815 0.14 9.71 18.36
CA ASP A 815 0.94 8.84 19.22
C ASP A 815 0.01 8.10 20.22
N ALA A 816 -1.06 8.77 20.67
CA ALA A 816 -2.17 8.16 21.40
C ALA A 816 -3.01 7.16 20.58
N GLU A 817 -2.99 7.24 19.25
CA GLU A 817 -3.57 6.22 18.36
C GLU A 817 -2.61 5.02 18.15
N PHE A 818 -1.30 5.17 18.41
CA PHE A 818 -0.34 4.07 18.20
C PHE A 818 -0.14 3.17 19.43
N ASP A 819 -0.12 3.70 20.65
CA ASP A 819 0.30 2.96 21.84
C ASP A 819 -0.80 2.14 22.55
N GLY A 820 -2.07 2.31 22.17
CA GLY A 820 -3.16 1.45 22.64
C GLY A 820 -3.04 -0.02 22.19
N ASP A 821 -3.58 -0.94 22.99
CA ASP A 821 -3.79 -2.34 22.59
C ASP A 821 -5.17 -2.56 21.98
N ILE A 822 -6.15 -1.80 22.46
CA ILE A 822 -7.51 -1.73 21.94
C ILE A 822 -7.79 -0.27 21.57
N ILE A 823 -8.31 -0.02 20.38
CA ILE A 823 -8.76 1.30 19.91
C ILE A 823 -10.20 1.13 19.46
N THR A 824 -11.08 1.80 20.19
CA THR A 824 -12.53 1.65 20.06
C THR A 824 -13.13 2.99 19.70
N PHE A 825 -13.90 3.01 18.62
CA PHE A 825 -14.70 4.15 18.22
C PHE A 825 -16.18 3.89 18.57
N ILE A 826 -16.96 4.96 18.70
CA ILE A 826 -18.42 4.86 18.74
C ILE A 826 -18.97 5.59 17.51
N GLU A 827 -19.64 4.86 16.64
CA GLU A 827 -20.37 5.46 15.53
C GLU A 827 -21.62 6.16 16.06
N LYS A 828 -21.96 7.32 15.49
CA LYS A 828 -23.13 8.08 15.92
C LYS A 828 -24.19 8.10 14.81
N GLU A 829 -25.25 7.35 15.04
CA GLU A 829 -26.41 7.27 14.16
C GLU A 829 -27.42 8.40 14.45
N ASN A 830 -28.51 8.44 13.68
CA ASN A 830 -29.57 9.43 13.85
C ASN A 830 -30.39 9.23 15.12
N ASP A 831 -30.60 7.97 15.54
CA ASP A 831 -31.18 7.62 16.85
C ASP A 831 -30.06 7.22 17.82
N PHE A 832 -30.25 7.55 19.10
CA PHE A 832 -29.36 7.09 20.16
C PHE A 832 -29.41 5.56 20.36
N THR A 833 -30.56 4.93 20.09
CA THR A 833 -30.71 3.46 20.22
C THR A 833 -29.77 2.70 19.29
N GLU A 834 -29.43 3.26 18.13
CA GLU A 834 -28.64 2.58 17.09
C GLU A 834 -27.14 2.89 17.17
N ASN A 835 -26.69 3.78 18.07
CA ASN A 835 -25.26 4.02 18.30
C ASN A 835 -24.53 2.72 18.68
N TYR A 836 -23.34 2.47 18.13
CA TYR A 836 -22.57 1.26 18.42
C TYR A 836 -21.07 1.51 18.57
N LEU A 837 -20.44 0.73 19.45
CA LEU A 837 -18.99 0.62 19.57
C LEU A 837 -18.44 -0.36 18.53
N TYR A 838 -17.29 -0.02 17.96
CA TYR A 838 -16.51 -0.91 17.10
C TYR A 838 -15.01 -0.70 17.31
N HIS A 839 -14.20 -1.73 17.03
CA HIS A 839 -12.75 -1.64 17.13
C HIS A 839 -12.12 -1.37 15.75
N ASP A 840 -11.24 -0.37 15.66
CA ASP A 840 -10.28 -0.26 14.54
C ASP A 840 -9.01 -1.11 14.81
N LYS A 841 -8.74 -1.40 16.10
CA LYS A 841 -7.65 -2.25 16.57
C LYS A 841 -8.07 -2.96 17.86
N ASN A 842 -7.89 -4.27 17.97
CA ASN A 842 -7.95 -4.98 19.24
C ASN A 842 -6.95 -6.15 19.17
N ARG A 843 -5.89 -6.13 19.99
CA ARG A 843 -4.85 -7.19 20.03
C ARG A 843 -5.34 -8.51 20.66
N TYR A 844 -6.48 -8.48 21.33
CA TYR A 844 -7.02 -9.56 22.16
C TYR A 844 -8.29 -10.22 21.59
N ALA A 845 -8.81 -9.68 20.47
CA ALA A 845 -10.06 -10.13 19.86
C ALA A 845 -10.03 -11.61 19.46
N THR A 846 -11.07 -12.35 19.90
CA THR A 846 -11.29 -13.76 19.56
C THR A 846 -12.08 -13.95 18.27
N THR A 847 -12.86 -12.94 17.87
CA THR A 847 -13.58 -12.82 16.61
C THR A 847 -12.93 -11.74 15.72
N PRO A 848 -13.22 -11.70 14.41
CA PRO A 848 -12.75 -10.61 13.55
C PRO A 848 -13.40 -9.29 13.95
N ILE A 849 -12.58 -8.27 14.28
CA ILE A 849 -13.03 -6.98 14.86
C ILE A 849 -14.07 -6.18 14.06
N HIS A 850 -14.28 -6.50 12.78
CA HIS A 850 -15.31 -5.89 11.92
C HIS A 850 -16.66 -6.64 11.97
N GLU A 851 -16.67 -7.89 12.45
CA GLU A 851 -17.84 -8.76 12.64
C GLU A 851 -18.34 -8.69 14.10
N THR A 852 -17.91 -7.68 14.88
CA THR A 852 -18.19 -7.59 16.32
C THR A 852 -18.43 -6.13 16.72
N LYS A 853 -19.71 -5.75 16.81
CA LYS A 853 -20.19 -4.42 17.18
C LYS A 853 -21.04 -4.52 18.43
N LEU A 854 -20.81 -3.66 19.42
CA LEU A 854 -21.58 -3.63 20.66
C LEU A 854 -22.48 -2.39 20.67
N ASN A 855 -23.79 -2.55 20.75
CA ASN A 855 -24.73 -1.43 20.76
C ASN A 855 -24.61 -0.62 22.07
N VAL A 856 -24.64 0.71 22.03
CA VAL A 856 -24.47 1.58 23.21
C VAL A 856 -25.71 1.55 24.12
N ALA A 857 -26.90 1.50 23.54
CA ALA A 857 -28.18 1.62 24.23
C ALA A 857 -28.63 0.29 24.86
N SER A 858 -28.56 -0.84 24.15
CA SER A 858 -28.83 -2.18 24.71
C SER A 858 -27.63 -2.77 25.43
N PHE A 859 -26.39 -2.48 24.98
CA PHE A 859 -25.16 -3.15 25.43
C PHE A 859 -25.04 -4.63 25.03
N SER A 860 -25.79 -5.04 24.00
CA SER A 860 -25.70 -6.36 23.35
C SER A 860 -24.89 -6.30 22.06
N LEU A 861 -24.40 -7.44 21.59
CA LEU A 861 -23.80 -7.57 20.26
C LEU A 861 -24.86 -7.45 19.17
N ILE A 862 -24.51 -6.80 18.06
CA ILE A 862 -25.37 -6.64 16.89
C ILE A 862 -25.17 -7.84 15.97
N ASP A 863 -26.15 -8.75 15.89
CA ASP A 863 -26.12 -9.91 14.99
C ASP A 863 -26.59 -9.53 13.58
N GLU A 864 -25.64 -9.39 12.65
CA GLU A 864 -25.92 -9.03 11.25
C GLU A 864 -26.70 -10.12 10.46
N ASN A 865 -27.04 -11.26 11.07
CA ASN A 865 -27.86 -12.31 10.44
C ASN A 865 -29.35 -12.22 10.76
N SER A 866 -29.78 -11.40 11.73
CA SER A 866 -31.21 -11.26 12.05
C SER A 866 -31.91 -10.36 11.03
N ASN A 867 -32.54 -10.97 10.01
CA ASN A 867 -33.50 -10.29 9.13
C ASN A 867 -34.77 -9.91 9.90
N ALA A 868 -34.70 -8.82 10.66
CA ALA A 868 -35.86 -8.19 11.28
C ALA A 868 -36.59 -7.30 10.25
N ILE A 869 -37.89 -7.53 10.10
CA ILE A 869 -38.74 -6.90 9.08
C ILE A 869 -38.89 -5.39 9.39
N PRO A 870 -38.73 -4.48 8.41
CA PRO A 870 -39.03 -3.07 8.62
C PRO A 870 -40.53 -2.88 8.85
N LEU A 871 -40.90 -2.33 10.00
CA LEU A 871 -42.29 -1.95 10.29
C LEU A 871 -42.68 -0.67 9.55
N LYS A 872 -43.96 -0.62 9.15
CA LYS A 872 -44.52 0.27 8.14
C LYS A 872 -44.41 1.77 8.43
N GLU A 873 -44.48 2.52 7.33
CA GLU A 873 -44.87 3.93 7.25
C GLU A 873 -46.10 4.27 8.13
N ILE A 874 -46.05 5.46 8.74
CA ILE A 874 -47.25 6.26 9.02
C ILE A 874 -46.98 7.67 8.52
N ASN A 875 -47.78 8.15 7.57
CA ASN A 875 -47.68 9.50 7.03
C ASN A 875 -48.36 10.51 7.96
N TYR A 876 -47.79 11.71 8.07
CA TYR A 876 -48.50 12.91 8.50
C TYR A 876 -48.12 14.08 7.59
N GLU A 877 -49.09 14.60 6.84
CA GLU A 877 -49.02 15.96 6.29
C GLU A 877 -49.34 16.95 7.43
N ILE A 878 -48.56 18.03 7.53
CA ILE A 878 -48.95 19.27 8.21
C ILE A 878 -48.52 20.42 7.29
N VAL A 879 -49.40 21.44 7.20
CA VAL A 879 -49.37 22.58 6.26
C VAL A 879 -48.15 23.50 6.46
#